data_AF-A0A667XR83-F1
#
_entry.id   AF-A0A667XR83-F1
#
_cell.length_a   1.000
_cell.length_b   1.000
_cell.length_c   1.000
_cell.angle_alpha   90.00
_cell.angle_beta   90.00
_cell.angle_gamma   90.00
#
_symmetry.space_group_name_H-M   'P 1'
#
loop_
_entity.id
_entity.type
_entity.pdbx_description
1 polymer ?
#
loop_
_entity_poly.entity_id
_entity_poly.type
_entity_poly.pdbx_seq_one_letter_code
_entity_poly.pdbx_strand_id
1 'polypeptide(L)'
;MAARTGMPPPASGQSCAPVFPPVPLSADAAPFTPLGTEGWQFNSQSDAERQFARCASKLRSLRGDSAQLREELNLLFDQLMSENYNKTMNPSINIRPEDVCVLLKHASCLVPLSQEHLVIKLCQLVHHLLNQLKVIMDEQTLDVLVTYTVQALSVCSTWTHSEILLALSTIVYGNGPQCHKHLNELLGKDGVLLLYSSPSQPDMELRRVTLTCMANICLRIPGQPPLDDQYRIVCFQVFLKTLQAPKPPNTDELFYCMVIQAALKGLQWCLSSGKWRFGGGEELGSVLATIKRLMFQGAPGVSVEWPAVLYPAPLPQYEGLSAPKPPEPPKEAATTSKASGRGGGGGGGGGGKREGGGSEGECWSKLSAPSLYPSWKRSSSDSEFSDPEGGAQSKLRLYQGRVRQGALHCLLAVVKGVEKRTLYGYWSSFIPDSPIGGPPPLTLLTIILKDPSPKVRACALQVLSAMLDGSRQFLGVAEDTASPRTSFTPFSFSLATAIRELHRALSLALLAETSAHTLTQVIKCLAYLVANVPYHRLRPGLLSPLWKQMRPYVRHRDVNVRVSVLTLFGALVTTQAPLPEVQLLLRQPEGGGGRAGSFTPQDSALSWRQRDGTGPPWLLQLCVALVTQPREDQSDSEGTGQGGALEPSPVRLEALQVLAHLVRGYFSLAQACLCEIGQMCARCLGETDPSIQLHGAKLLEELGTGIIQQYRAESSIPESSRIPMSQVVQFWSEVLSGPLNGALQNEQHPTLQTSACDTLSTILPQAFAQLPDKSQMMCITVLLGLTYSENYLVKTAAVRALGVYILFPCLREDVMFVADTANTILAALDDRSPNVRAKAAWSLGNLTDTLIVNMESVGVDFQEELSDMLILKMLQAATRGSADKDRVKCNAVRALGNLLHFLRHSQLTRSVFQRPLEDAVRALVQTVQSEATMKVRWNACYALGNAFRNPALPLESAPWSCDAFSALCSVVTSCKNFKVRIKSAAALSVPAHRGCYGDLERFRCVWRSLATALENSEDTNDFLEYRYCASLRHTLSQALLHLLSVSQSGDMPALGASLAGEEGTGIKEHLIKYLREEEAGDGAEGAKDGERDSVNLQQRIGGLQQTLNRLKGLKVEGEGKQDEENGKEVVVVFLEDLLKSCEEP
;
A
#
# COMPACT_ATOMS: atom_id res chain seq x y z
N MET A 1 -74.69 -26.21 -9.81
CA MET A 1 -75.12 -25.83 -8.44
C MET A 1 -73.87 -25.94 -7.58
N ALA A 2 -73.16 -24.83 -7.30
CA ALA A 2 -73.37 -23.90 -6.18
C ALA A 2 -72.50 -24.30 -4.97
N ALA A 3 -71.70 -23.44 -4.33
CA ALA A 3 -71.31 -22.05 -4.63
C ALA A 3 -70.00 -21.65 -3.88
N ARG A 4 -69.34 -20.56 -4.31
CA ARG A 4 -68.61 -19.48 -3.57
C ARG A 4 -67.82 -19.84 -2.27
N THR A 5 -66.61 -19.36 -1.95
CA THR A 5 -65.71 -18.23 -2.36
C THR A 5 -64.36 -18.45 -1.62
N GLY A 6 -63.16 -17.98 -1.99
CA GLY A 6 -62.65 -17.26 -3.17
C GLY A 6 -61.13 -16.96 -3.00
N MET A 7 -60.37 -16.92 -4.12
CA MET A 7 -58.93 -16.55 -4.29
C MET A 7 -57.81 -17.37 -3.57
N PRO A 8 -56.97 -18.12 -4.33
CA PRO A 8 -55.69 -18.74 -3.90
C PRO A 8 -54.42 -17.95 -4.36
N PRO A 9 -53.17 -18.35 -3.98
CA PRO A 9 -52.02 -17.43 -3.87
C PRO A 9 -50.82 -17.64 -4.86
N PRO A 10 -49.54 -17.96 -4.49
CA PRO A 10 -48.40 -17.03 -4.71
C PRO A 10 -47.14 -17.63 -5.42
N ALA A 11 -46.15 -16.80 -5.82
CA ALA A 11 -44.71 -17.17 -5.88
C ALA A 11 -43.71 -16.01 -6.20
N SER A 12 -42.65 -15.90 -5.36
CA SER A 12 -41.24 -15.51 -5.61
C SER A 12 -40.79 -14.46 -6.66
N GLY A 13 -39.92 -13.52 -6.25
CA GLY A 13 -38.97 -12.81 -7.13
C GLY A 13 -38.09 -11.77 -6.41
N GLN A 14 -36.76 -11.96 -6.39
CA GLN A 14 -35.79 -10.99 -5.83
C GLN A 14 -35.37 -9.94 -6.88
N SER A 15 -35.16 -8.67 -6.48
CA SER A 15 -34.10 -7.81 -7.04
C SER A 15 -33.85 -6.53 -6.23
N CYS A 16 -32.58 -6.32 -5.86
CA CYS A 16 -31.86 -5.08 -5.53
C CYS A 16 -32.64 -3.77 -5.25
N ALA A 17 -32.61 -3.35 -3.97
CA ALA A 17 -32.63 -1.94 -3.61
C ALA A 17 -31.19 -1.40 -3.48
N PRO A 18 -30.76 -0.38 -4.24
CA PRO A 18 -29.47 0.26 -4.03
C PRO A 18 -29.56 1.28 -2.88
N VAL A 19 -29.06 0.90 -1.71
CA VAL A 19 -28.80 1.85 -0.61
C VAL A 19 -27.59 2.70 -0.99
N PHE A 20 -27.82 3.95 -1.38
CA PHE A 20 -26.75 4.90 -1.71
C PHE A 20 -26.19 5.58 -0.44
N PRO A 21 -24.86 5.60 -0.24
CA PRO A 21 -24.23 6.33 0.87
C PRO A 21 -24.12 7.85 0.57
N PRO A 22 -24.15 8.72 1.59
CA PRO A 22 -24.04 10.18 1.43
C PRO A 22 -22.59 10.63 1.14
N VAL A 23 -22.39 11.50 0.14
CA VAL A 23 -21.09 12.10 -0.23
C VAL A 23 -21.27 13.59 -0.64
N PRO A 24 -20.34 14.52 -0.32
CA PRO A 24 -20.60 15.97 -0.37
C PRO A 24 -20.31 16.65 -1.73
N LEU A 25 -20.79 17.89 -1.89
CA LEU A 25 -20.43 18.78 -3.01
C LEU A 25 -20.08 20.22 -2.56
N SER A 26 -18.89 20.67 -2.95
CA SER A 26 -18.26 21.99 -2.71
C SER A 26 -17.66 22.24 -1.31
N ALA A 27 -16.50 22.89 -1.27
CA ALA A 27 -15.60 22.97 -0.11
C ALA A 27 -16.06 23.88 1.06
N ASP A 28 -17.23 24.50 0.96
CA ASP A 28 -17.86 25.31 2.02
C ASP A 28 -19.38 25.01 2.13
N ALA A 29 -19.85 23.83 1.68
CA ALA A 29 -21.22 23.37 1.84
C ALA A 29 -21.28 21.98 2.50
N ALA A 30 -22.21 21.78 3.43
CA ALA A 30 -22.35 20.53 4.17
C ALA A 30 -22.85 19.37 3.27
N PRO A 31 -22.44 18.11 3.52
CA PRO A 31 -22.91 16.96 2.75
C PRO A 31 -24.43 16.76 2.83
N PHE A 32 -25.00 16.28 1.72
CA PHE A 32 -26.34 15.68 1.72
C PHE A 32 -26.36 14.47 2.66
N THR A 33 -26.99 14.61 3.83
CA THR A 33 -27.39 13.49 4.67
C THR A 33 -28.89 13.24 4.49
N PRO A 34 -29.33 12.10 3.93
CA PRO A 34 -30.72 11.68 4.11
C PRO A 34 -30.91 11.34 5.59
N LEU A 35 -31.71 12.12 6.32
CA LEU A 35 -32.19 11.67 7.61
C LEU A 35 -33.05 10.41 7.41
N GLY A 36 -32.85 9.41 8.27
CA GLY A 36 -33.71 8.24 8.31
C GLY A 36 -35.16 8.63 8.61
N THR A 37 -36.10 7.81 8.17
CA THR A 37 -37.55 8.00 8.32
C THR A 37 -38.02 7.76 9.76
N GLU A 38 -37.51 8.51 10.73
CA GLU A 38 -37.98 8.47 12.12
C GLU A 38 -38.28 9.88 12.67
N GLY A 39 -39.55 10.06 13.07
CA GLY A 39 -39.96 10.94 14.16
C GLY A 39 -39.78 12.45 14.00
N TRP A 40 -40.58 13.10 13.16
CA TRP A 40 -40.81 14.55 13.28
C TRP A 40 -42.29 14.89 13.45
N GLN A 41 -42.57 15.72 14.43
CA GLN A 41 -43.92 16.12 14.85
C GLN A 41 -44.53 17.09 13.83
N PHE A 42 -45.83 16.94 13.55
CA PHE A 42 -46.58 17.91 12.76
C PHE A 42 -46.61 19.28 13.45
N ASN A 43 -45.98 20.29 12.86
CA ASN A 43 -46.30 21.70 13.13
C ASN A 43 -46.04 22.57 11.89
N SER A 44 -46.98 23.49 11.65
CA SER A 44 -47.02 24.57 10.63
C SER A 44 -46.00 24.56 9.47
N GLN A 45 -46.50 24.38 8.24
CA GLN A 45 -45.79 24.79 7.00
C GLN A 45 -45.25 26.21 7.12
N SER A 46 -44.02 26.41 6.65
CA SER A 46 -43.38 27.72 6.51
C SER A 46 -44.07 28.57 5.45
N ASP A 47 -43.94 29.90 5.56
CA ASP A 47 -44.58 30.80 4.61
C ASP A 47 -44.00 30.68 3.19
N ALA A 48 -42.70 30.36 3.05
CA ALA A 48 -42.07 30.05 1.77
C ALA A 48 -42.66 28.79 1.10
N GLU A 49 -43.00 27.74 1.87
CA GLU A 49 -43.69 26.56 1.33
C GLU A 49 -45.12 26.87 0.90
N ARG A 50 -45.87 27.65 1.71
CA ARG A 50 -47.23 28.08 1.37
C ARG A 50 -47.24 28.94 0.11
N GLN A 51 -46.30 29.88 0.00
CA GLN A 51 -46.12 30.73 -1.16
C GLN A 51 -45.75 29.90 -2.40
N PHE A 52 -44.79 28.98 -2.29
CA PHE A 52 -44.42 28.06 -3.36
C PHE A 52 -45.63 27.24 -3.82
N ALA A 53 -46.36 26.59 -2.92
CA ALA A 53 -47.53 25.78 -3.24
C ALA A 53 -48.65 26.61 -3.91
N ARG A 54 -48.88 27.85 -3.44
CA ARG A 54 -49.86 28.78 -4.01
C ARG A 54 -49.47 29.19 -5.43
N CYS A 55 -48.23 29.60 -5.64
CA CYS A 55 -47.72 30.02 -6.96
C CYS A 55 -47.66 28.83 -7.92
N ALA A 56 -47.24 27.66 -7.46
CA ALA A 56 -47.20 26.43 -8.26
C ALA A 56 -48.59 25.95 -8.68
N SER A 57 -49.58 25.99 -7.79
CA SER A 57 -50.98 25.67 -8.10
C SER A 57 -51.55 26.62 -9.17
N LYS A 58 -51.35 27.94 -9.00
CA LYS A 58 -51.74 28.94 -9.99
C LYS A 58 -51.05 28.69 -11.34
N LEU A 59 -49.73 28.49 -11.36
CA LEU A 59 -48.98 28.30 -12.61
C LEU A 59 -49.40 27.03 -13.36
N ARG A 60 -49.68 25.92 -12.65
CA ARG A 60 -50.23 24.67 -13.22
C ARG A 60 -51.64 24.85 -13.83
N SER A 61 -52.42 25.85 -13.37
CA SER A 61 -53.75 26.16 -13.91
C SER A 61 -53.71 26.95 -15.24
N LEU A 62 -52.62 27.64 -15.53
CA LEU A 62 -52.47 28.45 -16.74
C LEU A 62 -52.37 27.60 -18.02
N ARG A 63 -52.78 28.20 -19.15
CA ARG A 63 -52.78 27.62 -20.50
C ARG A 63 -52.25 28.65 -21.50
N GLY A 64 -51.71 28.19 -22.63
CA GLY A 64 -51.06 29.03 -23.64
C GLY A 64 -51.94 30.13 -24.25
N ASP A 65 -53.25 29.92 -24.28
CA ASP A 65 -54.21 30.80 -24.96
C ASP A 65 -54.80 31.93 -24.07
N SER A 66 -54.26 32.14 -22.85
CA SER A 66 -54.74 33.20 -21.95
C SER A 66 -54.30 34.59 -22.42
N ALA A 67 -55.26 35.52 -22.54
CA ALA A 67 -55.02 36.90 -22.96
C ALA A 67 -54.17 37.73 -21.96
N GLN A 68 -53.99 37.26 -20.72
CA GLN A 68 -53.18 37.90 -19.67
C GLN A 68 -51.97 37.05 -19.26
N LEU A 69 -51.64 36.00 -20.03
CA LEU A 69 -50.61 35.02 -19.70
C LEU A 69 -49.24 35.67 -19.41
N ARG A 70 -48.90 36.74 -20.12
CA ARG A 70 -47.62 37.43 -19.97
C ARG A 70 -47.52 38.17 -18.63
N GLU A 71 -48.55 38.89 -18.22
CA GLU A 71 -48.61 39.58 -16.93
C GLU A 71 -48.64 38.57 -15.77
N GLU A 72 -49.45 37.51 -15.91
CA GLU A 72 -49.58 36.45 -14.89
C GLU A 72 -48.27 35.68 -14.67
N LEU A 73 -47.58 35.28 -15.75
CA LEU A 73 -46.28 34.60 -15.64
C LEU A 73 -45.21 35.51 -15.03
N ASN A 74 -45.14 36.79 -15.43
CA ASN A 74 -44.23 37.76 -14.82
C ASN A 74 -44.43 37.83 -13.30
N LEU A 75 -45.68 38.01 -12.86
CA LEU A 75 -46.03 38.15 -11.44
C LEU A 75 -45.73 36.86 -10.64
N LEU A 76 -46.02 35.69 -11.22
CA LEU A 76 -45.76 34.41 -10.55
C LEU A 76 -44.27 34.08 -10.45
N PHE A 77 -43.48 34.40 -11.48
CA PHE A 77 -42.03 34.23 -11.43
C PHE A 77 -41.39 35.16 -10.40
N ASP A 78 -41.78 36.44 -10.36
CA ASP A 78 -41.26 37.38 -9.37
C ASP A 78 -41.62 36.96 -7.93
N GLN A 79 -42.85 36.47 -7.69
CA GLN A 79 -43.28 35.94 -6.39
C GLN A 79 -42.55 34.65 -5.96
N LEU A 80 -42.10 33.83 -6.90
CA LEU A 80 -41.29 32.64 -6.60
C LEU A 80 -39.82 33.01 -6.36
N MET A 81 -39.28 34.01 -7.08
CA MET A 81 -37.90 34.46 -6.90
C MET A 81 -37.68 35.30 -5.63
N SER A 82 -38.72 35.96 -5.11
CA SER A 82 -38.63 36.75 -3.87
C SER A 82 -38.39 35.93 -2.60
N GLU A 83 -38.67 34.63 -2.63
CA GLU A 83 -38.54 33.72 -1.49
C GLU A 83 -37.14 33.09 -1.39
N ASN A 84 -36.65 32.89 -0.17
CA ASN A 84 -35.37 32.23 0.09
C ASN A 84 -35.57 30.76 0.50
N TYR A 85 -35.35 29.85 -0.45
CA TYR A 85 -35.53 28.40 -0.25
C TYR A 85 -34.29 27.65 0.27
N ASN A 86 -33.27 28.35 0.77
CA ASN A 86 -32.00 27.73 1.15
C ASN A 86 -32.13 26.79 2.37
N LYS A 87 -32.19 25.48 2.10
CA LYS A 87 -32.30 24.42 3.14
C LYS A 87 -31.18 24.46 4.18
N THR A 88 -30.00 25.01 3.84
CA THR A 88 -28.86 25.16 4.76
C THR A 88 -29.08 26.25 5.82
N MET A 89 -29.94 27.24 5.52
CA MET A 89 -30.29 28.35 6.43
C MET A 89 -31.64 28.14 7.11
N ASN A 90 -32.55 27.39 6.48
CA ASN A 90 -33.87 27.09 7.03
C ASN A 90 -34.22 25.61 6.80
N PRO A 91 -33.83 24.71 7.74
CA PRO A 91 -33.96 23.25 7.57
C PRO A 91 -35.40 22.73 7.61
N SER A 92 -36.39 23.60 7.86
CA SER A 92 -37.82 23.27 7.88
C SER A 92 -38.49 23.22 6.49
N ILE A 93 -37.80 23.61 5.41
CA ILE A 93 -38.39 23.69 4.06
C ILE A 93 -38.45 22.29 3.40
N ASN A 94 -39.65 21.71 3.37
CA ASN A 94 -39.96 20.38 2.84
C ASN A 94 -40.64 20.43 1.46
N ILE A 95 -40.10 21.25 0.54
CA ILE A 95 -40.51 21.23 -0.87
C ILE A 95 -39.92 19.99 -1.56
N ARG A 96 -40.79 19.18 -2.17
CA ARG A 96 -40.43 17.95 -2.89
C ARG A 96 -39.73 18.26 -4.23
N PRO A 97 -38.66 17.54 -4.59
CA PRO A 97 -38.00 17.65 -5.90
C PRO A 97 -38.97 17.53 -7.09
N GLU A 98 -39.88 16.55 -7.03
CA GLU A 98 -40.88 16.28 -8.06
C GLU A 98 -41.80 17.49 -8.34
N ASP A 99 -42.21 18.22 -7.30
CA ASP A 99 -43.10 19.38 -7.45
C ASP A 99 -42.41 20.55 -8.16
N VAL A 100 -41.10 20.73 -7.94
CA VAL A 100 -40.25 21.69 -8.65
C VAL A 100 -40.05 21.25 -10.10
N CYS A 101 -39.79 19.97 -10.35
CA CYS A 101 -39.61 19.43 -11.70
C CYS A 101 -40.86 19.63 -12.56
N VAL A 102 -42.05 19.26 -12.04
CA VAL A 102 -43.34 19.49 -12.71
C VAL A 102 -43.59 20.99 -12.95
N LEU A 103 -43.25 21.85 -11.98
CA LEU A 103 -43.42 23.30 -12.11
C LEU A 103 -42.58 23.88 -13.23
N LEU A 104 -41.27 23.59 -13.25
CA LEU A 104 -40.34 24.11 -14.24
C LEU A 104 -40.63 23.57 -15.65
N LYS A 105 -40.98 22.28 -15.76
CA LYS A 105 -41.43 21.66 -17.02
C LYS A 105 -42.65 22.41 -17.59
N HIS A 106 -43.70 22.63 -16.79
CA HIS A 106 -44.89 23.35 -17.24
C HIS A 106 -44.60 24.82 -17.58
N ALA A 107 -43.79 25.51 -16.77
CA ALA A 107 -43.38 26.89 -17.03
C ALA A 107 -42.61 27.04 -18.37
N SER A 108 -41.72 26.08 -18.70
CA SER A 108 -41.02 26.05 -19.99
C SER A 108 -41.94 25.85 -21.19
N CYS A 109 -43.06 25.15 -21.04
CA CYS A 109 -44.06 25.01 -22.10
C CYS A 109 -44.94 26.26 -22.30
N LEU A 110 -45.05 27.13 -21.30
CA LEU A 110 -45.86 28.35 -21.36
C LEU A 110 -45.11 29.59 -21.88
N VAL A 111 -43.77 29.59 -21.86
CA VAL A 111 -42.95 30.74 -22.26
C VAL A 111 -42.39 30.54 -23.67
N PRO A 112 -42.96 31.16 -24.71
CA PRO A 112 -42.42 31.05 -26.07
C PRO A 112 -41.10 31.83 -26.21
N LEU A 113 -40.17 31.29 -27.00
CA LEU A 113 -38.83 31.86 -27.24
C LEU A 113 -38.85 33.26 -27.89
N SER A 114 -39.98 33.65 -28.51
CA SER A 114 -40.21 34.99 -29.05
C SER A 114 -40.41 36.07 -27.97
N GLN A 115 -40.59 35.71 -26.70
CA GLN A 115 -40.76 36.65 -25.58
C GLN A 115 -39.50 36.69 -24.69
N GLU A 116 -38.40 37.23 -25.23
CA GLU A 116 -37.06 37.27 -24.60
C GLU A 116 -37.06 37.70 -23.10
N HIS A 117 -37.87 38.68 -22.72
CA HIS A 117 -38.00 39.11 -21.32
C HIS A 117 -38.59 38.03 -20.39
N LEU A 118 -39.55 37.22 -20.86
CA LEU A 118 -40.05 36.08 -20.10
C LEU A 118 -39.04 34.92 -20.08
N VAL A 119 -38.31 34.71 -21.18
CA VAL A 119 -37.25 33.68 -21.27
C VAL A 119 -36.19 33.93 -20.19
N ILE A 120 -35.73 35.17 -20.03
CA ILE A 120 -34.81 35.55 -18.95
C ILE A 120 -35.39 35.24 -17.58
N LYS A 121 -36.62 35.70 -17.27
CA LYS A 121 -37.23 35.44 -15.95
C LYS A 121 -37.43 33.96 -15.66
N LEU A 122 -37.78 33.15 -16.67
CA LEU A 122 -37.85 31.71 -16.52
C LEU A 122 -36.47 31.11 -16.22
N CYS A 123 -35.42 31.56 -16.93
CA CYS A 123 -34.05 31.11 -16.68
C CYS A 123 -33.57 31.50 -15.26
N GLN A 124 -33.88 32.71 -14.81
CA GLN A 124 -33.62 33.16 -13.43
C GLN A 124 -34.36 32.30 -12.39
N LEU A 125 -35.63 32.00 -12.63
CA LEU A 125 -36.42 31.11 -11.77
C LEU A 125 -35.84 29.69 -11.71
N VAL A 126 -35.46 29.13 -12.87
CA VAL A 126 -34.81 27.81 -12.97
C VAL A 126 -33.50 27.81 -12.17
N HIS A 127 -32.64 28.81 -12.37
CA HIS A 127 -31.39 28.93 -11.61
C HIS A 127 -31.67 29.03 -10.11
N HIS A 128 -32.56 29.93 -9.68
CA HIS A 128 -32.89 30.17 -8.27
C HIS A 128 -33.42 28.90 -7.59
N LEU A 129 -34.47 28.29 -8.13
CA LEU A 129 -35.10 27.10 -7.52
C LEU A 129 -34.12 25.92 -7.44
N LEU A 130 -33.45 25.57 -8.55
CA LEU A 130 -32.53 24.43 -8.56
C LEU A 130 -31.31 24.68 -7.65
N ASN A 131 -30.78 25.91 -7.62
CA ASN A 131 -29.61 26.25 -6.80
C ASN A 131 -29.95 26.34 -5.30
N GLN A 132 -31.12 26.84 -4.90
CA GLN A 132 -31.48 26.96 -3.48
C GLN A 132 -32.00 25.65 -2.88
N LEU A 133 -32.84 24.90 -3.61
CA LEU A 133 -33.45 23.65 -3.13
C LEU A 133 -32.58 22.40 -3.35
N LYS A 134 -31.52 22.50 -4.18
CA LYS A 134 -30.62 21.41 -4.56
C LYS A 134 -31.37 20.18 -5.10
N VAL A 135 -32.25 20.43 -6.07
CA VAL A 135 -33.16 19.43 -6.65
C VAL A 135 -32.39 18.41 -7.49
N ILE A 136 -32.61 17.12 -7.23
CA ILE A 136 -32.26 16.04 -8.16
C ILE A 136 -33.42 15.91 -9.14
N MET A 137 -33.15 16.09 -10.43
CA MET A 137 -34.16 16.09 -11.49
C MET A 137 -34.36 14.68 -12.06
N ASP A 138 -35.59 14.39 -12.52
CA ASP A 138 -35.85 13.23 -13.37
C ASP A 138 -35.36 13.44 -14.81
N GLU A 139 -35.12 12.34 -15.53
CA GLU A 139 -34.58 12.36 -16.89
C GLU A 139 -35.47 13.12 -17.88
N GLN A 140 -36.81 13.07 -17.74
CA GLN A 140 -37.71 13.77 -18.66
C GLN A 140 -37.69 15.29 -18.44
N THR A 141 -37.62 15.73 -17.19
CA THR A 141 -37.50 17.16 -16.85
C THR A 141 -36.12 17.69 -17.26
N LEU A 142 -35.06 16.89 -17.10
CA LEU A 142 -33.72 17.22 -17.62
C LEU A 142 -33.75 17.44 -19.14
N ASP A 143 -34.30 16.47 -19.89
CA ASP A 143 -34.39 16.54 -21.36
C ASP A 143 -35.14 17.80 -21.84
N VAL A 144 -36.28 18.12 -21.21
CA VAL A 144 -37.08 19.31 -21.55
C VAL A 144 -36.34 20.61 -21.23
N LEU A 145 -35.76 20.76 -20.03
CA LEU A 145 -35.11 22.01 -19.64
C LEU A 145 -33.78 22.25 -20.38
N VAL A 146 -33.03 21.18 -20.70
CA VAL A 146 -31.86 21.29 -21.59
C VAL A 146 -32.31 21.67 -23.00
N THR A 147 -33.29 20.97 -23.58
CA THR A 147 -33.82 21.30 -24.92
C THR A 147 -34.26 22.77 -25.00
N TYR A 148 -35.04 23.23 -24.02
CA TYR A 148 -35.53 24.61 -23.97
C TYR A 148 -34.41 25.64 -23.90
N THR A 149 -33.45 25.46 -22.99
CA THR A 149 -32.34 26.42 -22.82
C THR A 149 -31.39 26.42 -24.00
N VAL A 150 -31.15 25.27 -24.64
CA VAL A 150 -30.33 25.19 -25.86
C VAL A 150 -31.02 25.87 -27.05
N GLN A 151 -32.33 25.67 -27.24
CA GLN A 151 -33.10 26.40 -28.25
C GLN A 151 -33.17 27.91 -27.97
N ALA A 152 -33.26 28.32 -26.70
CA ALA A 152 -33.21 29.73 -26.33
C ALA A 152 -31.87 30.39 -26.72
N LEU A 153 -30.74 29.68 -26.61
CA LEU A 153 -29.43 30.20 -27.04
C LEU A 153 -29.31 30.37 -28.56
N SER A 154 -30.04 29.59 -29.37
CA SER A 154 -30.02 29.70 -30.84
C SER A 154 -31.06 30.68 -31.40
N VAL A 155 -32.15 30.95 -30.68
CA VAL A 155 -33.25 31.83 -31.13
C VAL A 155 -33.21 33.23 -30.52
N CYS A 156 -32.87 33.37 -29.24
CA CYS A 156 -32.92 34.67 -28.55
C CYS A 156 -31.65 35.50 -28.79
N SER A 157 -31.79 36.82 -28.71
CA SER A 157 -30.72 37.81 -28.89
C SER A 157 -29.63 37.70 -27.81
N THR A 158 -28.39 38.06 -28.15
CA THR A 158 -27.19 37.83 -27.31
C THR A 158 -27.24 38.47 -25.91
N TRP A 159 -27.97 39.57 -25.73
CA TRP A 159 -28.16 40.22 -24.43
C TRP A 159 -28.89 39.33 -23.40
N THR A 160 -29.57 38.28 -23.85
CA THR A 160 -30.27 37.29 -23.00
C THR A 160 -29.36 36.13 -22.55
N HIS A 161 -28.24 35.90 -23.23
CA HIS A 161 -27.51 34.62 -23.17
C HIS A 161 -26.83 34.33 -21.84
N SER A 162 -26.38 35.33 -21.11
CA SER A 162 -25.75 35.15 -19.79
C SER A 162 -26.70 34.50 -18.77
N GLU A 163 -27.97 34.90 -18.78
CA GLU A 163 -29.02 34.36 -17.90
C GLU A 163 -29.45 32.95 -18.34
N ILE A 164 -29.58 32.72 -19.65
CA ILE A 164 -29.89 31.41 -20.21
C ILE A 164 -28.78 30.40 -19.90
N LEU A 165 -27.51 30.79 -20.04
CA LEU A 165 -26.36 29.97 -19.68
C LEU A 165 -26.25 29.72 -18.18
N LEU A 166 -26.70 30.65 -17.33
CA LEU A 166 -26.72 30.46 -15.87
C LEU A 166 -27.75 29.40 -15.47
N ALA A 167 -28.93 29.41 -16.12
CA ALA A 167 -29.92 28.35 -16.00
C ALA A 167 -29.38 27.00 -16.50
N LEU A 168 -28.86 26.95 -17.73
CA LEU A 168 -28.27 25.73 -18.32
C LEU A 168 -27.15 25.16 -17.44
N SER A 169 -26.24 26.01 -16.96
CA SER A 169 -25.14 25.64 -16.05
C SER A 169 -25.65 24.95 -14.78
N THR A 170 -26.84 25.32 -14.30
CA THR A 170 -27.47 24.75 -13.11
C THR A 170 -28.20 23.45 -13.43
N ILE A 171 -28.88 23.37 -14.57
CA ILE A 171 -29.56 22.16 -15.07
C ILE A 171 -28.54 21.01 -15.29
N VAL A 172 -27.39 21.30 -15.91
CA VAL A 172 -26.37 20.29 -16.23
C VAL A 172 -25.46 19.90 -15.04
N TYR A 173 -25.67 20.49 -13.85
CA TYR A 173 -24.82 20.28 -12.68
C TYR A 173 -24.81 18.83 -12.20
N GLY A 174 -23.76 18.08 -12.55
CA GLY A 174 -23.67 16.64 -12.25
C GLY A 174 -24.54 15.76 -13.15
N ASN A 175 -25.11 16.31 -14.22
CA ASN A 175 -25.97 15.62 -15.19
C ASN A 175 -25.34 15.54 -16.60
N GLY A 176 -24.09 15.99 -16.77
CA GLY A 176 -23.40 16.06 -18.05
C GLY A 176 -23.46 14.79 -18.91
N PRO A 177 -23.18 13.58 -18.37
CA PRO A 177 -23.26 12.33 -19.13
C PRO A 177 -24.67 11.99 -19.65
N GLN A 178 -25.73 12.49 -19.01
CA GLN A 178 -27.12 12.26 -19.44
C GLN A 178 -27.53 13.20 -20.59
N CYS A 179 -26.84 14.33 -20.76
CA CYS A 179 -27.16 15.37 -21.75
C CYS A 179 -26.76 15.03 -23.21
N HIS A 180 -26.42 13.77 -23.48
CA HIS A 180 -25.82 13.26 -24.73
C HIS A 180 -26.41 13.83 -26.03
N LYS A 181 -27.74 13.97 -26.15
CA LYS A 181 -28.43 14.55 -27.33
C LYS A 181 -27.94 15.95 -27.71
N HIS A 182 -27.59 16.78 -26.73
CA HIS A 182 -27.22 18.19 -26.93
C HIS A 182 -25.72 18.45 -26.75
N LEU A 183 -24.91 17.46 -26.36
CA LEU A 183 -23.46 17.66 -26.19
C LEU A 183 -22.78 18.09 -27.49
N ASN A 184 -23.22 17.63 -28.66
CA ASN A 184 -22.67 18.08 -29.93
C ASN A 184 -23.06 19.53 -30.29
N GLU A 185 -24.25 19.97 -29.91
CA GLU A 185 -24.73 21.34 -30.11
C GLU A 185 -24.06 22.34 -29.15
N LEU A 186 -23.69 21.88 -27.96
CA LEU A 186 -23.00 22.67 -26.93
C LEU A 186 -21.47 22.69 -27.08
N LEU A 187 -20.86 21.55 -27.40
CA LEU A 187 -19.40 21.29 -27.36
C LEU A 187 -18.82 20.75 -28.68
N GLY A 188 -19.62 20.59 -29.73
CA GLY A 188 -19.13 20.31 -31.09
C GLY A 188 -18.48 21.54 -31.72
N LYS A 189 -17.91 21.40 -32.93
CA LYS A 189 -17.01 22.41 -33.55
C LYS A 189 -17.58 23.84 -33.58
N ASP A 190 -18.88 23.97 -33.84
CA ASP A 190 -19.61 25.24 -33.94
C ASP A 190 -20.49 25.51 -32.70
N GLY A 191 -20.26 24.77 -31.61
CA GLY A 191 -21.11 24.77 -30.42
C GLY A 191 -20.98 26.04 -29.58
N VAL A 192 -22.11 26.49 -29.04
CA VAL A 192 -22.23 27.80 -28.35
C VAL A 192 -21.27 27.95 -27.15
N LEU A 193 -20.98 26.86 -26.41
CA LEU A 193 -20.04 26.93 -25.28
C LEU A 193 -18.59 27.07 -25.75
N LEU A 194 -18.24 26.55 -26.94
CA LEU A 194 -16.92 26.75 -27.53
C LEU A 194 -16.74 28.18 -28.05
N LEU A 195 -17.79 28.76 -28.64
CA LEU A 195 -17.79 30.15 -29.08
C LEU A 195 -17.57 31.12 -27.91
N TYR A 196 -18.36 30.99 -26.83
CA TYR A 196 -18.33 31.94 -25.71
C TYR A 196 -17.24 31.69 -24.67
N SER A 197 -16.60 30.52 -24.66
CA SER A 197 -15.41 30.27 -23.82
C SER A 197 -14.11 30.85 -24.41
N SER A 198 -14.13 31.23 -25.69
CA SER A 198 -12.98 31.76 -26.44
C SER A 198 -12.27 32.91 -25.71
N PRO A 199 -10.92 32.94 -25.68
CA PRO A 199 -10.15 34.07 -25.16
C PRO A 199 -10.46 35.43 -25.81
N SER A 200 -11.04 35.43 -27.02
CA SER A 200 -11.41 36.64 -27.76
C SER A 200 -12.78 37.21 -27.39
N GLN A 201 -13.55 36.57 -26.51
CA GLN A 201 -14.88 37.05 -26.07
C GLN A 201 -14.73 38.30 -25.19
N PRO A 202 -15.20 39.50 -25.61
CA PRO A 202 -15.14 40.72 -24.79
C PRO A 202 -15.99 40.66 -23.52
N ASP A 203 -17.12 39.94 -23.53
CA ASP A 203 -17.95 39.77 -22.34
C ASP A 203 -17.36 38.71 -21.38
N MET A 204 -16.67 39.20 -20.36
CA MET A 204 -16.06 38.37 -19.31
C MET A 204 -17.08 37.64 -18.43
N GLU A 205 -18.30 38.16 -18.29
CA GLU A 205 -19.35 37.52 -17.49
C GLU A 205 -20.00 36.37 -18.28
N LEU A 206 -20.35 36.61 -19.53
CA LEU A 206 -20.79 35.58 -20.47
C LEU A 206 -19.75 34.44 -20.58
N ARG A 207 -18.46 34.80 -20.66
CA ARG A 207 -17.35 33.83 -20.66
C ARG A 207 -17.22 33.08 -19.32
N ARG A 208 -17.39 33.75 -18.18
CA ARG A 208 -17.38 33.12 -16.83
C ARG A 208 -18.49 32.09 -16.69
N VAL A 209 -19.72 32.45 -17.05
CA VAL A 209 -20.88 31.55 -16.96
C VAL A 209 -20.72 30.38 -17.94
N THR A 210 -20.24 30.63 -19.16
CA THR A 210 -19.92 29.57 -20.14
C THR A 210 -18.93 28.55 -19.58
N LEU A 211 -17.78 28.99 -19.05
CA LEU A 211 -16.78 28.10 -18.45
C LEU A 211 -17.34 27.34 -17.24
N THR A 212 -18.23 27.97 -16.46
CA THR A 212 -18.92 27.31 -15.33
C THR A 212 -19.90 26.25 -15.83
N CYS A 213 -20.60 26.48 -16.94
CA CYS A 213 -21.45 25.49 -17.61
C CYS A 213 -20.64 24.29 -18.10
N MET A 214 -19.57 24.52 -18.87
CA MET A 214 -18.67 23.46 -19.33
C MET A 214 -18.09 22.65 -18.17
N ALA A 215 -17.71 23.33 -17.08
CA ALA A 215 -17.18 22.69 -15.89
C ALA A 215 -18.25 21.77 -15.25
N ASN A 216 -19.49 22.26 -15.11
CA ASN A 216 -20.59 21.49 -14.56
C ASN A 216 -20.99 20.28 -15.42
N ILE A 217 -20.79 20.32 -16.74
CA ILE A 217 -20.90 19.15 -17.65
C ILE A 217 -19.79 18.11 -17.36
N CYS A 218 -18.59 18.57 -16.99
CA CYS A 218 -17.46 17.69 -16.62
C CYS A 218 -17.56 17.11 -15.19
N LEU A 219 -18.45 17.63 -14.35
CA LEU A 219 -18.69 17.13 -12.99
C LEU A 219 -19.34 15.74 -13.04
N ARG A 220 -18.66 14.74 -12.47
CA ARG A 220 -19.15 13.37 -12.35
C ARG A 220 -19.63 13.08 -10.92
N ILE A 221 -20.87 12.64 -10.77
CA ILE A 221 -21.37 12.12 -9.49
C ILE A 221 -20.88 10.67 -9.31
N PRO A 222 -20.43 10.24 -8.11
CA PRO A 222 -20.07 8.84 -7.85
C PRO A 222 -21.19 7.87 -8.27
N GLY A 223 -20.85 6.86 -9.06
CA GLY A 223 -21.80 5.88 -9.60
C GLY A 223 -22.25 6.13 -11.05
N GLN A 224 -22.17 7.36 -11.55
CA GLN A 224 -22.47 7.66 -12.97
C GLN A 224 -21.33 7.22 -13.92
N PRO A 225 -21.62 6.97 -15.21
CA PRO A 225 -20.57 6.85 -16.24
C PRO A 225 -19.76 8.16 -16.36
N PRO A 226 -18.51 8.11 -16.87
CA PRO A 226 -17.78 9.31 -17.24
C PRO A 226 -18.41 9.99 -18.46
N LEU A 227 -18.15 11.30 -18.62
CA LEU A 227 -18.42 12.02 -19.87
C LEU A 227 -17.55 11.44 -21.00
N ASP A 228 -18.09 11.34 -22.21
CA ASP A 228 -17.33 10.85 -23.38
C ASP A 228 -16.01 11.60 -23.55
N ASP A 229 -14.92 10.86 -23.77
CA ASP A 229 -13.58 11.44 -23.83
C ASP A 229 -13.45 12.49 -24.94
N GLN A 230 -14.22 12.41 -26.04
CA GLN A 230 -14.25 13.43 -27.10
C GLN A 230 -14.64 14.82 -26.57
N TYR A 231 -15.68 14.92 -25.74
CA TYR A 231 -16.15 16.20 -25.18
C TYR A 231 -15.31 16.61 -23.96
N ARG A 232 -14.83 15.63 -23.19
CA ARG A 232 -13.96 15.84 -22.03
C ARG A 232 -12.59 16.42 -22.43
N ILE A 233 -12.00 15.96 -23.53
CA ILE A 233 -10.75 16.50 -24.10
C ILE A 233 -10.94 17.94 -24.59
N VAL A 234 -12.05 18.21 -25.30
CA VAL A 234 -12.41 19.56 -25.75
C VAL A 234 -12.52 20.53 -24.56
N CYS A 235 -13.26 20.14 -23.51
CA CYS A 235 -13.39 20.97 -22.29
C CYS A 235 -12.04 21.19 -21.61
N PHE A 236 -11.22 20.14 -21.46
CA PHE A 236 -9.87 20.22 -20.89
C PHE A 236 -8.98 21.22 -21.65
N GLN A 237 -8.98 21.18 -22.99
CA GLN A 237 -8.19 22.11 -23.82
C GLN A 237 -8.66 23.56 -23.66
N VAL A 238 -9.97 23.80 -23.58
CA VAL A 238 -10.53 25.15 -23.34
C VAL A 238 -10.14 25.70 -21.98
N PHE A 239 -10.21 24.87 -20.93
CA PHE A 239 -9.77 25.27 -19.59
C PHE A 239 -8.27 25.55 -19.57
N LEU A 240 -7.43 24.65 -20.10
CA LEU A 240 -5.98 24.84 -20.14
C LEU A 240 -5.60 26.11 -20.92
N LYS A 241 -6.17 26.33 -22.11
CA LYS A 241 -5.95 27.54 -22.92
C LYS A 241 -6.39 28.82 -22.20
N THR A 242 -7.52 28.77 -21.48
CA THR A 242 -7.99 29.90 -20.64
C THR A 242 -7.05 30.18 -19.48
N LEU A 243 -6.50 29.15 -18.85
CA LEU A 243 -5.55 29.26 -17.73
C LEU A 243 -4.14 29.66 -18.16
N GLN A 244 -3.79 29.47 -19.44
CA GLN A 244 -2.52 29.87 -20.04
C GLN A 244 -2.56 31.29 -20.61
N ALA A 245 -3.71 31.76 -21.08
CA ALA A 245 -3.89 33.11 -21.61
C ALA A 245 -3.40 34.19 -20.62
N PRO A 246 -2.79 35.29 -21.11
CA PRO A 246 -2.51 36.46 -20.27
C PRO A 246 -3.81 37.17 -19.88
N LYS A 247 -3.78 37.95 -18.80
CA LYS A 247 -4.91 38.85 -18.46
C LYS A 247 -5.08 39.88 -19.60
N PRO A 248 -6.29 40.07 -20.15
CA PRO A 248 -6.49 41.11 -21.16
C PRO A 248 -6.24 42.51 -20.57
N PRO A 249 -5.79 43.48 -21.39
CA PRO A 249 -5.66 44.86 -20.95
C PRO A 249 -7.02 45.42 -20.54
N ASN A 250 -7.02 46.33 -19.55
CA ASN A 250 -8.20 47.00 -18.99
C ASN A 250 -9.26 46.09 -18.30
N THR A 251 -9.03 44.78 -18.17
CA THR A 251 -9.94 43.91 -17.40
C THR A 251 -9.72 44.05 -15.89
N ASP A 252 -10.82 44.20 -15.15
CA ASP A 252 -10.86 44.15 -13.69
C ASP A 252 -10.29 42.81 -13.14
N GLU A 253 -9.54 42.90 -12.04
CA GLU A 253 -8.81 41.74 -11.51
C GLU A 253 -9.71 40.75 -10.76
N LEU A 254 -10.83 41.21 -10.19
CA LEU A 254 -11.81 40.36 -9.52
C LEU A 254 -12.55 39.49 -10.55
N PHE A 255 -13.04 40.09 -11.63
CA PHE A 255 -13.67 39.36 -12.75
C PHE A 255 -12.68 38.39 -13.43
N TYR A 256 -11.42 38.78 -13.61
CA TYR A 256 -10.39 37.85 -14.12
C TYR A 256 -10.19 36.65 -13.17
N CYS A 257 -10.11 36.89 -11.85
CA CYS A 257 -10.02 35.80 -10.88
C CYS A 257 -11.24 34.87 -10.91
N MET A 258 -12.45 35.38 -11.18
CA MET A 258 -13.67 34.58 -11.33
C MET A 258 -13.61 33.65 -12.56
N VAL A 259 -13.15 34.15 -13.71
CA VAL A 259 -12.95 33.35 -14.94
C VAL A 259 -11.90 32.27 -14.71
N ILE A 260 -10.78 32.60 -14.08
CA ILE A 260 -9.71 31.63 -13.74
C ILE A 260 -10.21 30.58 -12.75
N GLN A 261 -11.04 30.94 -11.75
CA GLN A 261 -11.66 29.97 -10.84
C GLN A 261 -12.59 28.99 -11.56
N ALA A 262 -13.42 29.47 -12.50
CA ALA A 262 -14.29 28.60 -13.30
C ALA A 262 -13.48 27.59 -14.13
N ALA A 263 -12.41 28.06 -14.80
CA ALA A 263 -11.54 27.19 -15.59
C ALA A 263 -10.71 26.21 -14.74
N LEU A 264 -10.22 26.61 -13.55
CA LEU A 264 -9.56 25.70 -12.60
C LEU A 264 -10.51 24.60 -12.12
N LYS A 265 -11.75 24.96 -11.77
CA LYS A 265 -12.77 23.99 -11.34
C LYS A 265 -13.10 22.98 -12.44
N GLY A 266 -13.24 23.45 -13.68
CA GLY A 266 -13.40 22.61 -14.86
C GLY A 266 -12.21 21.66 -15.07
N LEU A 267 -10.98 22.18 -15.05
CA LEU A 267 -9.75 21.40 -15.18
C LEU A 267 -9.64 20.32 -14.08
N GLN A 268 -9.94 20.67 -12.82
CA GLN A 268 -9.96 19.72 -11.70
C GLN A 268 -10.92 18.55 -11.98
N TRP A 269 -12.13 18.83 -12.47
CA TRP A 269 -13.13 17.82 -12.77
C TRP A 269 -12.74 16.96 -13.98
N CYS A 270 -12.23 17.54 -15.06
CA CYS A 270 -11.65 16.79 -16.20
C CYS A 270 -10.59 15.79 -15.73
N LEU A 271 -9.67 16.21 -14.86
CA LEU A 271 -8.59 15.38 -14.32
C LEU A 271 -9.07 14.33 -13.31
N SER A 272 -10.13 14.60 -12.55
CA SER A 272 -10.65 13.71 -11.51
C SER A 272 -11.64 12.65 -12.03
N SER A 273 -12.21 12.83 -13.23
CA SER A 273 -13.28 12.00 -13.77
C SER A 273 -12.80 10.66 -14.35
N GLY A 274 -12.21 9.80 -13.51
CA GLY A 274 -11.60 8.54 -13.93
C GLY A 274 -10.21 8.72 -14.54
N LYS A 275 -9.62 7.64 -15.06
CA LYS A 275 -8.22 7.63 -15.54
C LYS A 275 -8.02 8.62 -16.68
N TRP A 276 -7.22 9.66 -16.45
CA TRP A 276 -6.75 10.58 -17.48
C TRP A 276 -5.44 10.09 -18.11
N ARG A 277 -5.27 10.30 -19.41
CA ARG A 277 -4.00 10.03 -20.12
C ARG A 277 -3.60 11.30 -20.83
N PHE A 278 -2.43 11.85 -20.48
CA PHE A 278 -1.86 12.98 -21.19
C PHE A 278 -1.29 12.53 -22.54
N GLY A 279 -1.45 13.35 -23.57
CA GLY A 279 -1.02 13.08 -24.96
C GLY A 279 0.50 13.08 -25.19
N GLY A 280 1.30 13.19 -24.12
CA GLY A 280 2.75 13.22 -24.14
C GLY A 280 3.33 13.85 -22.87
N GLY A 281 4.66 13.82 -22.73
CA GLY A 281 5.35 14.44 -21.61
C GLY A 281 5.18 15.97 -21.55
N GLU A 282 5.11 16.62 -22.73
CA GLU A 282 4.97 18.08 -22.83
C GLU A 282 3.61 18.60 -22.37
N GLU A 283 2.52 17.87 -22.62
CA GLU A 283 1.18 18.28 -22.15
C GLU A 283 1.11 18.26 -20.61
N LEU A 284 1.58 17.19 -19.98
CA LEU A 284 1.71 17.12 -18.52
C LEU A 284 2.62 18.24 -18.00
N GLY A 285 3.77 18.46 -18.64
CA GLY A 285 4.70 19.53 -18.32
C GLY A 285 4.08 20.92 -18.39
N SER A 286 3.25 21.19 -19.40
CA SER A 286 2.56 22.46 -19.60
C SER A 286 1.41 22.68 -18.61
N VAL A 287 0.66 21.63 -18.28
CA VAL A 287 -0.35 21.66 -17.21
C VAL A 287 0.31 21.96 -15.86
N LEU A 288 1.40 21.26 -15.52
CA LEU A 288 2.14 21.48 -14.27
C LEU A 288 2.75 22.89 -14.20
N ALA A 289 3.27 23.42 -15.31
CA ALA A 289 3.76 24.79 -15.40
C ALA A 289 2.65 25.83 -15.13
N THR A 290 1.50 25.65 -15.79
CA THR A 290 0.32 26.52 -15.67
C THR A 290 -0.21 26.53 -14.23
N ILE A 291 -0.33 25.35 -13.63
CA ILE A 291 -0.73 25.17 -12.23
C ILE A 291 0.29 25.82 -11.29
N LYS A 292 1.60 25.58 -11.48
CA LYS A 292 2.65 26.14 -10.64
C LYS A 292 2.64 27.68 -10.64
N ARG A 293 2.38 28.32 -11.78
CA ARG A 293 2.17 29.79 -11.87
C ARG A 293 0.98 30.23 -11.00
N LEU A 294 -0.18 29.60 -11.20
CA LEU A 294 -1.43 29.99 -10.53
C LEU A 294 -1.43 29.73 -9.02
N MET A 295 -0.62 28.77 -8.55
CA MET A 295 -0.35 28.56 -7.11
C MET A 295 0.25 29.78 -6.39
N PHE A 296 0.83 30.74 -7.12
CA PHE A 296 1.39 31.98 -6.57
C PHE A 296 0.63 33.24 -7.02
N GLN A 297 -0.57 33.10 -7.60
CA GLN A 297 -1.38 34.25 -8.03
C GLN A 297 -1.67 35.21 -6.86
N GLY A 298 -1.27 36.47 -7.00
CA GLY A 298 -1.43 37.50 -5.96
C GLY A 298 -0.56 37.32 -4.72
N ALA A 299 0.50 36.48 -4.78
CA ALA A 299 1.44 36.34 -3.68
C ALA A 299 2.41 37.56 -3.61
N PRO A 300 2.55 38.23 -2.44
CA PRO A 300 3.40 39.41 -2.34
C PRO A 300 4.89 39.08 -2.52
N GLY A 301 5.60 39.93 -3.28
CA GLY A 301 7.04 39.77 -3.53
C GLY A 301 7.41 38.70 -4.57
N VAL A 302 6.43 38.10 -5.26
CA VAL A 302 6.69 37.16 -6.35
C VAL A 302 6.77 37.91 -7.69
N SER A 303 8.00 38.12 -8.17
CA SER A 303 8.30 38.63 -9.53
C SER A 303 9.27 37.67 -10.20
N VAL A 304 8.72 36.69 -10.92
CA VAL A 304 9.47 35.58 -11.55
C VAL A 304 8.84 35.28 -12.90
N GLU A 305 9.67 35.06 -13.92
CA GLU A 305 9.22 34.57 -15.23
C GLU A 305 8.87 33.08 -15.14
N TRP A 306 7.70 32.71 -15.66
CA TRP A 306 7.18 31.34 -15.58
C TRP A 306 7.44 30.59 -16.88
N PRO A 307 8.07 29.40 -16.85
CA PRO A 307 8.22 28.58 -18.05
C PRO A 307 6.86 28.12 -18.57
N ALA A 308 6.73 27.95 -19.89
CA ALA A 308 5.50 27.45 -20.51
C ALA A 308 5.28 25.94 -20.34
N VAL A 309 6.37 25.20 -20.12
CA VAL A 309 6.43 23.75 -19.95
C VAL A 309 7.47 23.44 -18.86
N LEU A 310 7.11 22.60 -17.88
CA LEU A 310 8.09 21.97 -16.99
C LEU A 310 8.55 20.65 -17.63
N TYR A 311 9.83 20.32 -17.50
CA TYR A 311 10.38 19.06 -17.99
C TYR A 311 10.78 18.16 -16.81
N PRO A 312 10.59 16.83 -16.89
CA PRO A 312 11.00 15.92 -15.83
C PRO A 312 12.53 15.79 -15.78
N ALA A 313 13.10 15.79 -14.58
CA ALA A 313 14.49 15.46 -14.36
C ALA A 313 14.76 13.98 -14.74
N PRO A 314 15.92 13.67 -15.36
CA PRO A 314 16.29 12.30 -15.67
C PRO A 314 16.59 11.54 -14.37
N LEU A 315 15.67 10.66 -13.97
CA LEU A 315 15.83 9.80 -12.80
C LEU A 315 16.67 8.55 -13.15
N PRO A 316 17.59 8.11 -12.27
CA PRO A 316 18.17 6.77 -12.35
C PRO A 316 17.05 5.72 -12.42
N GLN A 317 17.23 4.67 -13.22
CA GLN A 317 16.18 3.67 -13.44
C GLN A 317 15.93 2.88 -12.15
N TYR A 318 14.84 3.23 -11.45
CA TYR A 318 14.35 2.44 -10.33
C TYR A 318 13.54 1.26 -10.84
N GLU A 319 14.04 0.04 -10.66
CA GLU A 319 13.35 -1.19 -11.06
C GLU A 319 12.23 -1.55 -10.07
N GLY A 320 11.01 -1.09 -10.39
CA GLY A 320 9.80 -1.72 -9.91
C GLY A 320 9.45 -2.95 -10.77
N LEU A 321 9.27 -4.12 -10.15
CA LEU A 321 8.88 -5.35 -10.82
C LEU A 321 7.51 -5.22 -11.52
N SER A 322 7.46 -5.24 -12.86
CA SER A 322 6.22 -5.54 -13.59
C SER A 322 6.44 -6.01 -15.04
N ALA A 323 5.90 -7.20 -15.35
CA ALA A 323 5.50 -7.74 -16.66
C ALA A 323 6.57 -7.90 -17.79
N PRO A 324 6.38 -8.88 -18.71
CA PRO A 324 7.38 -9.17 -19.74
C PRO A 324 7.38 -8.14 -20.87
N LYS A 325 8.57 -7.74 -21.34
CA LYS A 325 8.73 -7.02 -22.61
C LYS A 325 8.61 -7.97 -23.81
N PRO A 326 8.03 -7.53 -24.95
CA PRO A 326 8.19 -8.21 -26.24
C PRO A 326 9.67 -8.19 -26.70
N PRO A 327 10.10 -9.12 -27.57
CA PRO A 327 11.47 -9.17 -28.07
C PRO A 327 11.76 -8.03 -29.07
N GLU A 328 12.92 -7.39 -28.93
CA GLU A 328 13.48 -6.49 -29.95
C GLU A 328 14.29 -7.29 -31.00
N PRO A 329 14.28 -6.89 -32.29
CA PRO A 329 15.05 -7.53 -33.35
C PRO A 329 16.55 -7.16 -33.32
N PRO A 330 17.42 -7.86 -34.08
CA PRO A 330 18.88 -7.74 -33.94
C PRO A 330 19.44 -6.39 -34.41
N LYS A 331 20.56 -5.98 -33.81
CA LYS A 331 21.38 -4.85 -34.29
C LYS A 331 22.39 -5.34 -35.32
N GLU A 332 22.36 -4.74 -36.51
CA GLU A 332 23.48 -4.80 -37.46
C GLU A 332 24.60 -3.83 -37.06
N ALA A 333 25.81 -4.08 -37.57
CA ALA A 333 27.02 -3.32 -37.28
C ALA A 333 27.60 -2.65 -38.54
N ALA A 334 28.51 -1.68 -38.33
CA ALA A 334 29.22 -0.88 -39.34
C ALA A 334 28.35 0.19 -40.06
N THR A 335 28.86 1.32 -40.58
CA THR A 335 30.27 1.75 -40.78
C THR A 335 30.45 3.28 -40.71
N THR A 336 31.70 3.69 -40.51
CA THR A 336 32.32 5.03 -40.60
C THR A 336 31.79 6.09 -41.60
N SER A 337 31.91 7.38 -41.25
CA SER A 337 32.50 8.40 -42.15
C SER A 337 33.12 9.59 -41.37
N LYS A 338 34.02 10.36 -42.01
CA LYS A 338 34.89 11.39 -41.41
C LYS A 338 34.57 12.82 -41.89
N ALA A 339 34.76 13.81 -41.02
CA ALA A 339 35.31 15.16 -41.31
C ALA A 339 35.67 15.80 -39.95
N SER A 340 36.93 16.14 -39.60
CA SER A 340 37.76 17.29 -40.05
C SER A 340 37.00 18.64 -40.05
N GLY A 341 37.51 19.71 -39.42
CA GLY A 341 38.71 19.87 -38.60
C GLY A 341 38.98 21.35 -38.26
N ARG A 342 40.22 21.66 -37.82
CA ARG A 342 40.78 22.98 -37.45
C ARG A 342 40.32 23.56 -36.10
N GLY A 343 41.30 23.71 -35.20
CA GLY A 343 41.23 24.63 -34.07
C GLY A 343 42.02 25.92 -34.34
N GLY A 344 42.20 26.72 -33.30
CA GLY A 344 43.05 27.90 -33.28
C GLY A 344 43.12 28.44 -31.85
N GLY A 345 44.31 28.39 -31.24
CA GLY A 345 44.56 28.97 -29.93
C GLY A 345 45.04 30.42 -30.02
N GLY A 346 45.13 31.09 -28.88
CA GLY A 346 45.70 32.44 -28.78
C GLY A 346 45.34 33.09 -27.45
N GLY A 347 46.32 33.22 -26.56
CA GLY A 347 46.17 33.95 -25.29
C GLY A 347 46.69 35.39 -25.40
N GLY A 348 46.64 36.11 -24.27
CA GLY A 348 47.23 37.45 -24.15
C GLY A 348 46.54 38.25 -23.05
N GLY A 349 47.28 38.58 -21.99
CA GLY A 349 46.81 39.49 -20.93
C GLY A 349 47.27 40.93 -21.15
N GLY A 350 46.79 41.85 -20.31
CA GLY A 350 47.26 43.23 -20.27
C GLY A 350 46.32 44.13 -19.47
N GLY A 351 46.83 44.77 -18.42
CA GLY A 351 46.10 45.79 -17.66
C GLY A 351 46.52 47.21 -18.09
N GLY A 352 45.65 48.20 -17.85
CA GLY A 352 45.91 49.61 -18.15
C GLY A 352 44.94 50.54 -17.41
N LYS A 353 45.42 51.69 -16.93
CA LYS A 353 44.71 52.67 -16.08
C LYS A 353 44.22 53.89 -16.87
N ARG A 354 43.10 54.49 -16.40
CA ARG A 354 42.80 55.96 -16.31
C ARG A 354 42.74 56.76 -17.63
N GLU A 355 42.12 57.94 -17.75
CA GLU A 355 41.25 58.81 -16.91
C GLU A 355 40.19 59.40 -17.91
N GLY A 356 39.20 60.28 -17.65
CA GLY A 356 38.74 61.06 -16.49
C GLY A 356 37.69 62.12 -16.95
N GLY A 357 36.83 62.64 -16.04
CA GLY A 357 35.77 63.65 -16.31
C GLY A 357 34.35 63.03 -16.40
N GLY A 358 33.29 63.53 -15.74
CA GLY A 358 33.06 64.79 -15.01
C GLY A 358 31.96 65.60 -15.73
N SER A 359 30.80 65.98 -15.16
CA SER A 359 30.25 65.83 -13.79
C SER A 359 28.85 65.17 -13.86
N GLU A 360 27.87 65.20 -12.95
CA GLU A 360 27.60 65.91 -11.67
C GLU A 360 26.64 65.02 -10.80
N GLY A 361 25.98 65.57 -9.76
CA GLY A 361 24.70 65.01 -9.26
C GLY A 361 24.57 64.54 -7.80
N GLU A 362 25.16 65.26 -6.85
CA GLU A 362 24.75 65.32 -5.41
C GLU A 362 24.82 64.07 -4.51
N CYS A 363 24.59 64.29 -3.19
CA CYS A 363 25.35 63.63 -2.12
C CYS A 363 24.50 62.97 -1.01
N TRP A 364 25.11 61.94 -0.42
CA TRP A 364 24.68 61.06 0.66
C TRP A 364 24.37 61.71 2.01
N SER A 365 23.44 61.11 2.78
CA SER A 365 23.65 60.68 4.20
C SER A 365 22.46 59.82 4.69
N LYS A 366 22.65 58.54 5.04
CA LYS A 366 23.02 57.95 6.35
C LYS A 366 21.93 57.97 7.46
N LEU A 367 21.37 56.76 7.68
CA LEU A 367 21.06 56.10 8.96
C LEU A 367 20.14 56.78 10.00
N SER A 368 19.00 56.13 10.25
CA SER A 368 18.48 55.83 11.61
C SER A 368 17.47 54.67 11.54
N ALA A 369 17.61 53.66 12.41
CA ALA A 369 16.56 52.69 12.72
C ALA A 369 15.76 53.19 13.94
N PRO A 370 14.47 52.82 14.14
CA PRO A 370 14.20 51.56 14.85
C PRO A 370 12.83 50.89 14.52
N SER A 371 12.54 49.81 15.26
CA SER A 371 11.22 49.18 15.50
C SER A 371 10.71 48.14 14.49
N LEU A 372 11.02 46.87 14.78
CA LEU A 372 10.34 45.69 14.25
C LEU A 372 9.13 45.33 15.12
N TYR A 373 7.91 45.63 14.69
CA TYR A 373 6.67 44.87 15.01
C TYR A 373 5.45 45.44 14.25
N PRO A 374 4.82 44.69 13.32
CA PRO A 374 3.50 45.03 12.78
C PRO A 374 2.38 44.59 13.74
N SER A 375 1.47 45.49 14.07
CA SER A 375 0.37 45.23 15.01
C SER A 375 -0.84 44.57 14.33
N TRP A 376 -0.90 43.24 14.27
CA TRP A 376 -2.14 42.51 13.94
C TRP A 376 -2.51 41.52 15.06
N LYS A 377 -3.56 41.84 15.82
CA LYS A 377 -4.11 40.99 16.88
C LYS A 377 -5.64 41.15 16.93
N ARG A 378 -6.37 40.05 16.70
CA ARG A 378 -7.86 39.91 16.65
C ARG A 378 -8.54 40.70 15.51
N SER A 379 -9.73 40.33 15.01
CA SER A 379 -10.63 39.21 15.35
C SER A 379 -11.26 38.59 14.08
N SER A 380 -11.79 37.37 14.22
CA SER A 380 -12.75 36.76 13.27
C SER A 380 -14.11 37.49 13.31
N SER A 381 -14.74 37.66 12.15
CA SER A 381 -16.19 37.86 11.96
C SER A 381 -16.54 37.67 10.48
N ASP A 382 -17.36 36.67 10.14
CA ASP A 382 -17.93 36.50 8.79
C ASP A 382 -19.16 37.42 8.61
N SER A 383 -18.93 38.72 8.67
CA SER A 383 -19.93 39.76 8.38
C SER A 383 -19.58 40.45 7.06
N GLU A 384 -20.10 39.92 5.95
CA GLU A 384 -20.22 40.70 4.72
C GLU A 384 -21.16 41.90 4.99
N PHE A 385 -20.87 43.05 4.37
CA PHE A 385 -21.52 44.36 4.58
C PHE A 385 -21.14 45.14 5.86
N SER A 386 -19.99 45.82 5.84
CA SER A 386 -19.86 47.29 6.05
C SER A 386 -18.39 47.75 6.06
N ASP A 387 -17.90 48.34 4.97
CA ASP A 387 -16.92 49.46 4.96
C ASP A 387 -16.52 49.81 3.50
N PRO A 388 -16.44 51.10 3.10
CA PRO A 388 -16.40 51.44 1.67
C PRO A 388 -15.04 51.22 0.97
N GLU A 389 -13.93 51.41 1.68
CA GLU A 389 -12.58 51.41 1.06
C GLU A 389 -11.76 50.15 1.39
N GLY A 390 -12.00 49.51 2.53
CA GLY A 390 -11.39 48.21 2.86
C GLY A 390 -11.97 47.02 2.06
N GLY A 391 -13.21 47.16 1.56
CA GLY A 391 -13.98 46.06 0.96
C GLY A 391 -13.45 45.55 -0.38
N ALA A 392 -13.00 46.42 -1.29
CA ALA A 392 -12.58 45.99 -2.63
C ALA A 392 -11.26 45.21 -2.61
N GLN A 393 -10.26 45.71 -1.89
CA GLN A 393 -8.94 45.07 -1.84
C GLN A 393 -8.93 43.78 -1.01
N SER A 394 -9.78 43.69 0.03
CA SER A 394 -9.98 42.45 0.79
C SER A 394 -10.71 41.38 -0.04
N LYS A 395 -11.77 41.75 -0.78
CA LYS A 395 -12.42 40.87 -1.76
C LYS A 395 -11.44 40.35 -2.80
N LEU A 396 -10.57 41.21 -3.38
CA LEU A 396 -9.57 40.76 -4.34
C LEU A 396 -8.60 39.73 -3.73
N ARG A 397 -8.07 39.96 -2.53
CA ARG A 397 -7.21 38.99 -1.82
C ARG A 397 -7.90 37.65 -1.57
N LEU A 398 -9.20 37.66 -1.24
CA LEU A 398 -10.02 36.45 -1.08
C LEU A 398 -10.13 35.66 -2.39
N TYR A 399 -10.39 36.34 -3.51
CA TYR A 399 -10.52 35.69 -4.82
C TYR A 399 -9.18 35.21 -5.38
N GLN A 400 -8.07 35.93 -5.15
CA GLN A 400 -6.72 35.43 -5.42
C GLN A 400 -6.43 34.18 -4.57
N GLY A 401 -6.81 34.16 -3.29
CA GLY A 401 -6.71 32.97 -2.43
C GLY A 401 -7.56 31.77 -2.90
N ARG A 402 -8.73 32.02 -3.50
CA ARG A 402 -9.55 30.99 -4.15
C ARG A 402 -8.92 30.47 -5.45
N VAL A 403 -8.25 31.32 -6.24
CA VAL A 403 -7.44 30.89 -7.41
C VAL A 403 -6.31 29.95 -6.97
N ARG A 404 -5.55 30.31 -5.91
CA ARG A 404 -4.47 29.45 -5.39
C ARG A 404 -4.99 28.11 -4.87
N GLN A 405 -6.14 28.08 -4.17
CA GLN A 405 -6.82 26.84 -3.79
C GLN A 405 -7.21 25.98 -5.01
N GLY A 406 -7.81 26.57 -6.04
CA GLY A 406 -8.18 25.87 -7.27
C GLY A 406 -6.96 25.25 -7.96
N ALA A 407 -5.85 25.98 -8.06
CA ALA A 407 -4.60 25.48 -8.62
C ALA A 407 -4.04 24.28 -7.83
N LEU A 408 -4.05 24.36 -6.50
CA LEU A 408 -3.63 23.26 -5.63
C LEU A 408 -4.55 22.04 -5.73
N HIS A 409 -5.87 22.22 -5.90
CA HIS A 409 -6.79 21.11 -6.16
C HIS A 409 -6.57 20.47 -7.53
N CYS A 410 -6.26 21.24 -8.58
CA CYS A 410 -5.80 20.69 -9.86
C CYS A 410 -4.51 19.89 -9.68
N LEU A 411 -3.52 20.41 -8.94
CA LEU A 411 -2.27 19.70 -8.67
C LEU A 411 -2.52 18.38 -7.92
N LEU A 412 -3.41 18.37 -6.92
CA LEU A 412 -3.81 17.17 -6.19
C LEU A 412 -4.47 16.13 -7.12
N ALA A 413 -5.28 16.57 -8.08
CA ALA A 413 -5.87 15.69 -9.09
C ALA A 413 -4.80 15.07 -10.01
N VAL A 414 -3.82 15.87 -10.48
CA VAL A 414 -2.68 15.36 -11.26
C VAL A 414 -1.85 14.35 -10.44
N VAL A 415 -1.49 14.68 -9.19
CA VAL A 415 -0.70 13.83 -8.28
C VAL A 415 -1.38 12.48 -8.00
N LYS A 416 -2.73 12.44 -7.96
CA LYS A 416 -3.51 11.21 -7.78
C LYS A 416 -3.75 10.44 -9.08
N GLY A 417 -3.76 11.11 -10.23
CA GLY A 417 -4.04 10.50 -11.54
C GLY A 417 -2.82 10.01 -12.31
N VAL A 418 -1.63 10.59 -12.06
CA VAL A 418 -0.38 10.26 -12.75
C VAL A 418 0.39 9.15 -12.04
N GLU A 419 1.04 8.28 -12.81
CA GLU A 419 1.94 7.26 -12.27
C GLU A 419 3.09 7.88 -11.46
N LYS A 420 3.30 7.37 -10.25
CA LYS A 420 4.29 7.90 -9.30
C LYS A 420 5.70 8.05 -9.90
N ARG A 421 6.14 7.10 -10.73
CA ARG A 421 7.43 7.15 -11.44
C ARG A 421 7.57 8.40 -12.31
N THR A 422 6.54 8.74 -13.08
CA THR A 422 6.50 9.93 -13.93
C THR A 422 6.42 11.21 -13.08
N LEU A 423 5.61 11.19 -12.01
CA LEU A 423 5.45 12.31 -11.10
C LEU A 423 6.78 12.69 -10.41
N TYR A 424 7.59 11.72 -9.98
CA TYR A 424 8.86 11.97 -9.31
C TYR A 424 9.89 12.67 -10.21
N GLY A 425 9.77 12.58 -11.54
CA GLY A 425 10.58 13.39 -12.46
C GLY A 425 10.37 14.90 -12.25
N TYR A 426 9.21 15.32 -11.75
CA TYR A 426 8.88 16.72 -11.46
C TYR A 426 9.15 17.14 -10.00
N TRP A 427 9.77 16.29 -9.18
CA TRP A 427 9.99 16.52 -7.75
C TRP A 427 10.62 17.89 -7.45
N SER A 428 11.75 18.18 -8.09
CA SER A 428 12.53 19.43 -7.99
C SER A 428 11.75 20.69 -8.38
N SER A 429 10.66 20.54 -9.15
CA SER A 429 9.78 21.66 -9.51
C SER A 429 8.84 22.07 -8.39
N PHE A 430 8.55 21.20 -7.42
CA PHE A 430 7.57 21.46 -6.36
C PHE A 430 8.16 21.40 -4.94
N ILE A 431 9.33 20.76 -4.78
CA ILE A 431 10.08 20.57 -3.53
C ILE A 431 11.52 21.03 -3.77
N PRO A 432 12.17 21.77 -2.84
CA PRO A 432 13.52 22.29 -3.06
C PRO A 432 14.61 21.22 -2.87
N ASP A 433 15.61 21.21 -3.75
CA ASP A 433 16.71 20.23 -3.73
C ASP A 433 17.92 20.65 -2.87
N SER A 434 18.08 21.93 -2.53
CA SER A 434 19.27 22.43 -1.82
C SER A 434 19.00 23.72 -1.03
N PRO A 435 19.61 23.92 0.17
CA PRO A 435 19.58 25.18 0.91
C PRO A 435 20.43 26.28 0.25
N ILE A 436 19.86 26.85 -0.82
CA ILE A 436 19.97 28.24 -1.31
C ILE A 436 21.37 28.89 -1.34
N GLY A 437 21.87 29.09 -2.56
CA GLY A 437 22.81 30.15 -2.94
C GLY A 437 22.22 31.14 -3.97
N GLY A 438 20.93 31.50 -3.85
CA GLY A 438 20.20 32.32 -4.83
C GLY A 438 18.82 32.81 -4.33
N PRO A 439 17.91 33.22 -5.23
CA PRO A 439 16.53 33.56 -4.85
C PRO A 439 15.79 32.35 -4.24
N PRO A 440 14.87 32.55 -3.28
CA PRO A 440 14.17 31.44 -2.62
C PRO A 440 13.27 30.67 -3.61
N PRO A 441 13.39 29.33 -3.71
CA PRO A 441 12.68 28.54 -4.72
C PRO A 441 11.17 28.46 -4.44
N LEU A 442 10.37 28.96 -5.39
CA LEU A 442 8.90 28.94 -5.34
C LEU A 442 8.38 27.50 -5.44
N THR A 443 8.02 26.95 -4.28
CA THR A 443 7.73 25.54 -4.01
C THR A 443 6.51 25.39 -3.11
N LEU A 444 5.97 24.17 -2.94
CA LEU A 444 4.87 23.90 -2.00
C LEU A 444 5.20 24.40 -0.58
N LEU A 445 6.45 24.24 -0.15
CA LEU A 445 6.93 24.74 1.16
C LEU A 445 6.83 26.26 1.31
N THR A 446 6.93 27.02 0.22
CA THR A 446 6.76 28.48 0.26
C THR A 446 5.31 28.84 0.60
N ILE A 447 4.35 28.13 0.01
CA ILE A 447 2.92 28.33 0.27
C ILE A 447 2.58 27.90 1.71
N ILE A 448 3.05 26.73 2.13
CA ILE A 448 2.85 26.17 3.48
C ILE A 448 3.40 27.12 4.56
N LEU A 449 4.52 27.80 4.33
CA LEU A 449 5.13 28.69 5.32
C LEU A 449 4.65 30.15 5.25
N LYS A 450 4.14 30.63 4.11
CA LYS A 450 3.94 32.07 3.87
C LYS A 450 2.56 32.49 3.36
N ASP A 451 1.69 31.58 2.92
CA ASP A 451 0.36 31.99 2.45
C ASP A 451 -0.49 32.49 3.64
N PRO A 452 -1.14 33.67 3.56
CA PRO A 452 -1.98 34.18 4.64
C PRO A 452 -3.20 33.29 4.93
N SER A 453 -3.73 32.57 3.93
CA SER A 453 -4.95 31.78 4.07
C SER A 453 -4.66 30.36 4.61
N PRO A 454 -5.22 29.97 5.79
CA PRO A 454 -5.07 28.61 6.30
C PRO A 454 -5.66 27.56 5.33
N LYS A 455 -6.72 27.90 4.59
CA LYS A 455 -7.29 27.02 3.55
C LYS A 455 -6.28 26.73 2.44
N VAL A 456 -5.57 27.75 1.93
CA VAL A 456 -4.52 27.56 0.90
C VAL A 456 -3.36 26.71 1.44
N ARG A 457 -2.90 26.98 2.68
CA ARG A 457 -1.86 26.17 3.33
C ARG A 457 -2.28 24.70 3.48
N ALA A 458 -3.53 24.45 3.88
CA ALA A 458 -4.10 23.10 3.98
C ALA A 458 -4.13 22.37 2.62
N CYS A 459 -4.55 23.04 1.54
CA CYS A 459 -4.50 22.46 0.19
C CYS A 459 -3.08 22.09 -0.24
N ALA A 460 -2.07 22.93 0.07
CA ALA A 460 -0.67 22.64 -0.25
C ALA A 460 -0.11 21.46 0.56
N LEU A 461 -0.50 21.31 1.83
CA LEU A 461 -0.18 20.15 2.67
C LEU A 461 -0.83 18.86 2.16
N GLN A 462 -2.06 18.92 1.64
CA GLN A 462 -2.72 17.76 1.01
C GLN A 462 -2.00 17.31 -0.26
N VAL A 463 -1.55 18.25 -1.12
CA VAL A 463 -0.71 17.94 -2.29
C VAL A 463 0.59 17.27 -1.85
N LEU A 464 1.32 17.86 -0.90
CA LEU A 464 2.60 17.32 -0.44
C LEU A 464 2.43 15.93 0.21
N SER A 465 1.39 15.74 1.01
CA SER A 465 1.03 14.42 1.57
C SER A 465 0.76 13.40 0.48
N ALA A 466 0.00 13.76 -0.58
CA ALA A 466 -0.27 12.88 -1.71
C ALA A 466 0.97 12.60 -2.59
N MET A 467 1.98 13.47 -2.59
CA MET A 467 3.29 13.20 -3.22
C MET A 467 4.13 12.24 -2.37
N LEU A 468 4.11 12.39 -1.04
CA LEU A 468 4.85 11.54 -0.08
C LEU A 468 4.23 10.15 0.12
N ASP A 469 2.91 10.01 -0.02
CA ASP A 469 2.22 8.72 0.11
C ASP A 469 2.72 7.71 -0.94
N GLY A 470 3.15 6.53 -0.48
CA GLY A 470 3.79 5.51 -1.33
C GLY A 470 5.18 5.88 -1.88
N SER A 471 5.87 6.89 -1.33
CA SER A 471 7.18 7.34 -1.84
C SER A 471 8.40 6.59 -1.29
N ARG A 472 8.23 5.65 -0.36
CA ARG A 472 9.30 4.90 0.33
C ARG A 472 10.34 4.28 -0.62
N GLN A 473 9.91 3.80 -1.78
CA GLN A 473 10.79 3.24 -2.81
C GLN A 473 11.70 4.30 -3.44
N PHE A 474 11.14 5.46 -3.78
CA PHE A 474 11.85 6.60 -4.36
C PHE A 474 12.76 7.29 -3.33
N LEU A 475 12.23 7.63 -2.15
CA LEU A 475 12.99 8.24 -1.06
C LEU A 475 14.04 7.29 -0.48
N GLY A 476 13.87 5.98 -0.63
CA GLY A 476 14.79 4.94 -0.15
C GLY A 476 16.20 5.01 -0.74
N VAL A 477 16.40 5.75 -1.85
CA VAL A 477 17.70 6.02 -2.49
C VAL A 477 18.49 7.15 -1.81
N ALA A 478 17.84 7.96 -0.96
CA ALA A 478 18.49 9.09 -0.29
C ALA A 478 19.59 8.66 0.68
N GLU A 479 20.74 9.32 0.63
CA GLU A 479 21.91 9.02 1.48
C GLU A 479 22.82 10.25 1.64
N ASP A 480 23.26 10.55 2.87
CA ASP A 480 24.23 11.63 3.15
C ASP A 480 25.24 11.32 4.26
N THR A 481 25.39 10.04 4.61
CA THR A 481 26.38 9.49 5.54
C THR A 481 27.79 9.43 4.96
N ALA A 482 27.93 9.19 3.65
CA ALA A 482 29.22 9.21 2.96
C ALA A 482 29.80 10.63 2.83
N SER A 483 31.11 10.78 3.03
CA SER A 483 31.81 12.06 2.82
C SER A 483 31.89 12.39 1.32
N PRO A 484 31.37 13.53 0.83
CA PRO A 484 31.44 13.89 -0.58
C PRO A 484 32.90 14.17 -0.97
N ARG A 485 33.51 13.24 -1.72
CA ARG A 485 34.87 13.36 -2.30
C ARG A 485 34.86 13.66 -3.80
N THR A 486 33.74 14.11 -4.35
CA THR A 486 33.51 14.29 -5.79
C THR A 486 33.07 15.71 -6.13
N SER A 487 33.50 16.22 -7.29
CA SER A 487 33.07 17.50 -7.88
C SER A 487 31.65 17.50 -8.46
N PHE A 488 30.97 16.35 -8.39
CA PHE A 488 29.57 16.15 -8.79
C PHE A 488 28.73 15.79 -7.57
N THR A 489 27.51 16.34 -7.48
CA THR A 489 26.53 16.04 -6.42
C THR A 489 25.64 14.87 -6.83
N PRO A 490 25.70 13.70 -6.17
CA PRO A 490 24.87 12.56 -6.52
C PRO A 490 23.37 12.82 -6.29
N PHE A 491 22.51 12.18 -7.08
CA PHE A 491 21.05 12.25 -6.91
C PHE A 491 20.58 11.81 -5.51
N SER A 492 21.23 10.80 -4.92
CA SER A 492 20.98 10.34 -3.54
C SER A 492 21.24 11.43 -2.49
N PHE A 493 22.25 12.26 -2.70
CA PHE A 493 22.58 13.38 -1.81
C PHE A 493 21.59 14.53 -1.99
N SER A 494 21.23 14.89 -3.23
CA SER A 494 20.20 15.91 -3.51
C SER A 494 18.83 15.53 -2.93
N LEU A 495 18.48 14.24 -2.93
CA LEU A 495 17.25 13.76 -2.32
C LEU A 495 17.32 13.80 -0.78
N ALA A 496 18.49 13.53 -0.19
CA ALA A 496 18.72 13.70 1.24
C ALA A 496 18.60 15.17 1.67
N THR A 497 19.16 16.13 0.93
CA THR A 497 19.02 17.56 1.21
C THR A 497 17.57 18.03 1.09
N ALA A 498 16.83 17.56 0.08
CA ALA A 498 15.39 17.81 -0.05
C ALA A 498 14.60 17.29 1.18
N ILE A 499 14.90 16.08 1.66
CA ILE A 499 14.29 15.50 2.87
C ILE A 499 14.59 16.36 4.12
N ARG A 500 15.81 16.87 4.27
CA ARG A 500 16.17 17.76 5.39
C ARG A 500 15.38 19.07 5.36
N GLU A 501 15.22 19.67 4.18
CA GLU A 501 14.43 20.90 4.02
C GLU A 501 12.93 20.65 4.22
N LEU A 502 12.38 19.51 3.80
CA LEU A 502 11.02 19.09 4.13
C LEU A 502 10.81 18.99 5.65
N HIS A 503 11.73 18.33 6.37
CA HIS A 503 11.70 18.26 7.85
C HIS A 503 11.75 19.66 8.48
N ARG A 504 12.68 20.51 8.05
CA ARG A 504 12.86 21.86 8.60
C ARG A 504 11.62 22.73 8.38
N ALA A 505 11.09 22.74 7.16
CA ALA A 505 9.93 23.56 6.80
C ALA A 505 8.64 23.07 7.47
N LEU A 506 8.38 21.76 7.52
CA LEU A 506 7.19 21.23 8.19
C LEU A 506 7.26 21.41 9.72
N SER A 507 8.45 21.35 10.33
CA SER A 507 8.65 21.67 11.75
C SER A 507 8.36 23.15 12.06
N LEU A 508 8.77 24.06 11.17
CA LEU A 508 8.42 25.48 11.29
C LEU A 508 6.91 25.72 11.09
N ALA A 509 6.28 25.03 10.14
CA ALA A 509 4.83 25.09 9.94
C ALA A 509 4.05 24.57 11.15
N LEU A 510 4.52 23.50 11.80
CA LEU A 510 3.91 22.93 13.01
C LEU A 510 3.84 23.96 14.14
N LEU A 511 4.94 24.68 14.37
CA LEU A 511 5.04 25.70 15.43
C LEU A 511 4.31 27.01 15.11
N ALA A 512 4.15 27.36 13.83
CA ALA A 512 3.55 28.63 13.41
C ALA A 512 2.03 28.53 13.13
N GLU A 513 1.49 27.34 12.90
CA GLU A 513 0.08 27.17 12.53
C GLU A 513 -0.87 27.34 13.73
N THR A 514 -1.96 28.06 13.49
CA THR A 514 -2.98 28.43 14.49
C THR A 514 -4.35 27.81 14.19
N SER A 515 -4.60 27.43 12.93
CA SER A 515 -5.80 26.72 12.51
C SER A 515 -5.69 25.23 12.87
N ALA A 516 -6.52 24.72 13.77
CA ALA A 516 -6.53 23.30 14.16
C ALA A 516 -6.71 22.34 12.96
N HIS A 517 -7.53 22.72 11.98
CA HIS A 517 -7.70 21.98 10.73
C HIS A 517 -6.40 21.93 9.92
N THR A 518 -5.70 23.05 9.78
CA THR A 518 -4.45 23.12 9.00
C THR A 518 -3.30 22.44 9.72
N LEU A 519 -3.22 22.62 11.05
CA LEU A 519 -2.30 21.94 11.95
C LEU A 519 -2.42 20.41 11.82
N THR A 520 -3.66 19.88 11.79
CA THR A 520 -3.96 18.48 11.49
C THR A 520 -3.32 18.02 10.16
N GLN A 521 -3.35 18.85 9.11
CA GLN A 521 -2.70 18.54 7.83
C GLN A 521 -1.17 18.61 7.91
N VAL A 522 -0.59 19.52 8.70
CA VAL A 522 0.88 19.58 8.92
C VAL A 522 1.36 18.29 9.56
N ILE A 523 0.67 17.84 10.61
CA ILE A 523 1.03 16.63 11.36
C ILE A 523 0.87 15.37 10.48
N LYS A 524 -0.20 15.28 9.68
CA LYS A 524 -0.38 14.19 8.71
C LYS A 524 0.71 14.18 7.64
N CYS A 525 1.09 15.34 7.13
CA CYS A 525 2.18 15.47 6.15
C CYS A 525 3.54 15.01 6.73
N LEU A 526 3.82 15.36 7.99
CA LEU A 526 4.96 14.85 8.74
C LEU A 526 4.91 13.32 8.92
N ALA A 527 3.73 12.74 9.17
CA ALA A 527 3.58 11.29 9.33
C ALA A 527 3.90 10.54 8.03
N TYR A 528 3.42 11.05 6.89
CA TYR A 528 3.81 10.54 5.57
C TYR A 528 5.30 10.68 5.30
N LEU A 529 5.94 11.78 5.70
CA LEU A 529 7.40 11.94 5.57
C LEU A 529 8.14 10.86 6.38
N VAL A 530 7.81 10.72 7.67
CA VAL A 530 8.44 9.76 8.58
C VAL A 530 8.26 8.30 8.16
N ALA A 531 7.09 7.95 7.61
CA ALA A 531 6.82 6.59 7.14
C ALA A 531 7.60 6.19 5.86
N ASN A 532 8.11 7.15 5.09
CA ASN A 532 8.74 6.91 3.78
C ASN A 532 10.25 7.20 3.72
N VAL A 533 10.83 7.94 4.68
CA VAL A 533 12.24 8.36 4.67
C VAL A 533 13.19 7.28 5.24
N PRO A 534 14.34 6.97 4.59
CA PRO A 534 15.31 5.99 5.06
C PRO A 534 16.30 6.58 6.10
N TYR A 535 15.82 6.93 7.30
CA TYR A 535 16.64 7.49 8.39
C TYR A 535 17.94 6.73 8.70
N HIS A 536 18.01 5.40 8.50
CA HIS A 536 19.26 4.63 8.68
C HIS A 536 20.39 5.01 7.69
N ARG A 537 20.07 5.64 6.56
CA ARG A 537 21.02 6.14 5.53
C ARG A 537 21.30 7.64 5.64
N LEU A 538 20.68 8.32 6.60
CA LEU A 538 20.78 9.76 6.78
C LEU A 538 21.52 10.09 8.09
N ARG A 539 22.24 11.21 8.12
CA ARG A 539 22.82 11.72 9.39
C ARG A 539 21.69 11.92 10.44
N PRO A 540 21.83 11.38 11.66
CA PRO A 540 20.84 11.48 12.74
C PRO A 540 20.47 12.92 13.13
N GLY A 541 19.39 13.05 13.91
CA GLY A 541 18.95 14.32 14.49
C GLY A 541 17.78 14.98 13.76
N LEU A 542 17.14 14.29 12.82
CA LEU A 542 15.91 14.75 12.15
C LEU A 542 14.65 14.45 12.97
N LEU A 543 14.66 13.39 13.77
CA LEU A 543 13.49 12.95 14.55
C LEU A 543 13.46 13.59 15.94
N SER A 544 14.62 13.80 16.55
CA SER A 544 14.76 14.36 17.90
C SER A 544 14.15 15.76 18.10
N PRO A 545 14.25 16.73 17.16
CA PRO A 545 13.58 18.01 17.29
C PRO A 545 12.06 17.87 17.17
N LEU A 546 11.61 17.08 16.19
CA LEU A 546 10.19 16.83 15.92
C LEU A 546 9.50 16.17 17.12
N TRP A 547 10.13 15.13 17.69
CA TRP A 547 9.67 14.43 18.90
C TRP A 547 9.37 15.38 20.07
N LYS A 548 10.25 16.37 20.30
CA LYS A 548 10.08 17.37 21.35
C LYS A 548 8.97 18.37 21.04
N GLN A 549 8.88 18.83 19.79
CA GLN A 549 7.87 19.78 19.34
C GLN A 549 6.44 19.21 19.36
N MET A 550 6.28 17.90 19.15
CA MET A 550 4.97 17.24 19.13
C MET A 550 4.27 17.14 20.50
N ARG A 551 5.04 17.08 21.60
CA ARG A 551 4.50 16.76 22.94
C ARG A 551 3.29 17.61 23.38
N PRO A 552 3.26 18.95 23.19
CA PRO A 552 2.13 19.78 23.64
C PRO A 552 0.80 19.42 22.94
N TYR A 553 0.86 18.90 21.72
CA TYR A 553 -0.34 18.66 20.90
C TYR A 553 -1.09 17.37 21.27
N VAL A 554 -0.52 16.48 22.10
CA VAL A 554 -1.19 15.28 22.63
C VAL A 554 -2.43 15.63 23.45
N ARG A 555 -2.37 16.74 24.21
CA ARG A 555 -3.46 17.27 25.05
C ARG A 555 -4.16 18.48 24.40
N HIS A 556 -4.08 18.61 23.07
CA HIS A 556 -4.72 19.69 22.32
C HIS A 556 -6.27 19.62 22.40
N ARG A 557 -6.97 20.77 22.34
CA ARG A 557 -8.45 20.83 22.47
C ARG A 557 -9.19 20.08 21.35
N ASP A 558 -8.67 20.13 20.12
CA ASP A 558 -9.24 19.43 18.95
C ASP A 558 -8.78 17.97 18.90
N VAL A 559 -9.74 17.03 18.93
CA VAL A 559 -9.51 15.58 18.88
C VAL A 559 -8.74 15.15 17.63
N ASN A 560 -8.96 15.78 16.47
CA ASN A 560 -8.28 15.41 15.22
C ASN A 560 -6.78 15.70 15.26
N VAL A 561 -6.39 16.77 15.97
CA VAL A 561 -4.98 17.10 16.22
C VAL A 561 -4.37 16.04 17.11
N ARG A 562 -5.03 15.68 18.23
CA ARG A 562 -4.54 14.65 19.17
C ARG A 562 -4.33 13.29 18.48
N VAL A 563 -5.31 12.83 17.71
CA VAL A 563 -5.22 11.59 16.92
C VAL A 563 -4.05 11.68 15.95
N SER A 564 -3.94 12.75 15.16
CA SER A 564 -2.86 12.89 14.18
C SER A 564 -1.45 12.91 14.82
N VAL A 565 -1.32 13.47 16.03
CA VAL A 565 -0.05 13.48 16.79
C VAL A 565 0.32 12.06 17.25
N LEU A 566 -0.66 11.29 17.72
CA LEU A 566 -0.47 9.89 18.06
C LEU A 566 -0.10 9.07 16.81
N THR A 567 -0.76 9.30 15.66
CA THR A 567 -0.37 8.69 14.36
C THR A 567 1.09 9.01 14.00
N LEU A 568 1.53 10.25 14.21
CA LEU A 568 2.92 10.64 13.96
C LEU A 568 3.89 9.98 14.95
N PHE A 569 3.53 9.80 16.23
CA PHE A 569 4.30 8.97 17.16
C PHE A 569 4.34 7.50 16.70
N GLY A 570 3.23 6.94 16.22
CA GLY A 570 3.15 5.60 15.63
C GLY A 570 4.09 5.42 14.43
N ALA A 571 4.13 6.41 13.53
CA ALA A 571 5.06 6.43 12.41
C ALA A 571 6.54 6.48 12.87
N LEU A 572 6.84 7.31 13.88
CA LEU A 572 8.19 7.43 14.47
C LEU A 572 8.67 6.13 15.11
N VAL A 573 7.80 5.39 15.82
CA VAL A 573 8.18 4.12 16.45
C VAL A 573 8.16 2.93 15.48
N THR A 574 7.52 3.06 14.31
CA THR A 574 7.50 1.99 13.29
C THR A 574 8.61 2.14 12.25
N THR A 575 9.07 3.37 11.97
CA THR A 575 10.03 3.61 10.89
C THR A 575 11.40 2.99 11.21
N GLN A 576 11.78 1.96 10.44
CA GLN A 576 13.05 1.22 10.58
C GLN A 576 13.32 0.72 12.01
N ALA A 577 12.27 0.30 12.73
CA ALA A 577 12.42 -0.19 14.10
C ALA A 577 13.23 -1.50 14.16
N PRO A 578 14.18 -1.64 15.10
CA PRO A 578 14.61 -0.64 16.09
C PRO A 578 15.59 0.39 15.50
N LEU A 579 15.23 1.68 15.55
CA LEU A 579 16.10 2.78 15.10
C LEU A 579 16.82 3.41 16.31
N PRO A 580 18.17 3.53 16.31
CA PRO A 580 18.91 3.99 17.49
C PRO A 580 18.50 5.38 18.01
N GLU A 581 18.18 6.34 17.13
CA GLU A 581 17.70 7.67 17.53
C GLU A 581 16.38 7.58 18.31
N VAL A 582 15.45 6.74 17.86
CA VAL A 582 14.13 6.56 18.51
C VAL A 582 14.27 5.78 19.82
N GLN A 583 15.16 4.77 19.87
CA GLN A 583 15.45 4.04 21.10
C GLN A 583 16.00 4.96 22.21
N LEU A 584 16.82 5.95 21.85
CA LEU A 584 17.28 6.99 22.78
C LEU A 584 16.15 7.94 23.21
N LEU A 585 15.27 8.35 22.29
CA LEU A 585 14.12 9.23 22.59
C LEU A 585 13.07 8.57 23.50
N LEU A 586 12.90 7.25 23.39
CA LEU A 586 12.02 6.45 24.26
C LEU A 586 12.58 6.32 25.69
N ARG A 587 13.90 6.34 25.86
CA ARG A 587 14.59 6.25 27.16
C ARG A 587 14.78 7.58 27.89
N GLN A 588 14.38 8.72 27.30
CA GLN A 588 14.51 10.04 27.95
C GLN A 588 13.45 10.24 29.04
N PRO A 589 13.83 10.54 30.30
CA PRO A 589 12.89 10.85 31.38
C PRO A 589 12.19 12.20 31.16
N GLU A 590 11.04 12.40 31.80
CA GLU A 590 10.14 13.53 31.53
C GLU A 590 10.75 14.93 31.80
N GLY A 591 11.67 15.05 32.78
CA GLY A 591 12.21 16.33 33.26
C GLY A 591 13.22 17.07 32.37
N GLY A 592 13.45 16.61 31.13
CA GLY A 592 14.54 17.04 30.25
C GLY A 592 14.33 18.31 29.40
N GLY A 593 13.65 19.36 29.89
CA GLY A 593 13.68 20.65 29.18
C GLY A 593 12.64 21.73 29.52
N GLY A 594 13.11 22.82 30.16
CA GLY A 594 12.56 24.19 29.97
C GLY A 594 11.43 24.65 30.90
N ARG A 595 11.73 25.64 31.76
CA ARG A 595 10.76 26.34 32.64
C ARG A 595 9.59 26.99 31.87
N ALA A 596 8.35 26.70 32.27
CA ALA A 596 7.29 27.70 32.47
C ALA A 596 6.09 27.07 33.23
N GLY A 597 5.60 27.75 34.28
CA GLY A 597 4.35 27.38 34.98
C GLY A 597 4.52 26.43 36.16
N SER A 598 4.33 26.94 37.38
CA SER A 598 4.28 26.15 38.62
C SER A 598 2.90 25.52 38.80
N PHE A 599 2.80 24.20 38.71
CA PHE A 599 1.73 23.43 39.36
C PHE A 599 2.33 22.17 39.99
N THR A 600 2.13 22.04 41.30
CA THR A 600 2.53 20.88 42.11
C THR A 600 1.48 19.77 41.98
N PRO A 601 1.84 18.54 41.59
CA PRO A 601 0.96 17.38 41.76
C PRO A 601 1.08 16.88 43.21
N GLN A 602 0.01 17.05 43.99
CA GLN A 602 -0.08 16.48 45.33
C GLN A 602 -0.96 15.22 45.31
N ASP A 603 -0.32 14.10 45.65
CA ASP A 603 -0.85 12.88 46.26
C ASP A 603 -1.90 11.99 45.55
N SER A 604 -1.33 10.93 44.95
CA SER A 604 -1.62 9.51 45.26
C SER A 604 -2.96 8.86 44.89
N ALA A 605 -2.96 8.16 43.75
CA ALA A 605 -3.57 6.83 43.63
C ALA A 605 -2.80 5.97 42.61
N LEU A 606 -2.36 4.78 43.05
CA LEU A 606 -1.54 3.75 42.36
C LEU A 606 -0.01 3.86 42.51
N SER A 607 0.59 2.71 42.86
CA SER A 607 1.93 2.57 43.45
C SER A 607 3.04 2.46 42.39
N TRP A 608 3.57 3.60 41.95
CA TRP A 608 4.73 3.67 41.04
C TRP A 608 6.01 4.13 41.75
N ARG A 609 6.38 3.51 42.89
CA ARG A 609 7.65 3.82 43.55
C ARG A 609 8.84 3.26 42.77
N GLN A 610 9.74 4.16 42.41
CA GLN A 610 11.01 3.89 41.76
C GLN A 610 11.87 2.85 42.51
N ARG A 611 12.50 1.95 41.75
CA ARG A 611 13.90 1.61 41.93
C ARG A 611 14.62 1.78 40.60
N ASP A 612 15.73 2.50 40.68
CA ASP A 612 16.70 2.79 39.61
C ASP A 612 16.17 3.54 38.37
N GLY A 613 17.08 4.16 37.62
CA GLY A 613 16.79 5.10 36.54
C GLY A 613 16.23 4.49 35.26
N THR A 614 15.58 3.34 35.35
CA THR A 614 15.10 2.48 34.25
C THR A 614 13.57 2.40 34.25
N GLY A 615 12.90 3.56 34.31
CA GLY A 615 11.45 3.63 34.20
C GLY A 615 10.95 3.21 32.80
N PRO A 616 9.67 2.82 32.67
CA PRO A 616 9.05 2.55 31.38
C PRO A 616 9.14 3.77 30.44
N PRO A 617 9.16 3.59 29.11
CA PRO A 617 9.14 4.71 28.18
C PRO A 617 7.93 5.63 28.41
N TRP A 618 8.16 6.95 28.50
CA TRP A 618 7.10 7.93 28.77
C TRP A 618 5.92 7.83 27.78
N LEU A 619 6.19 7.49 26.51
CA LEU A 619 5.15 7.32 25.49
C LEU A 619 4.27 6.09 25.76
N LEU A 620 4.84 5.02 26.31
CA LEU A 620 4.10 3.82 26.72
C LEU A 620 3.17 4.17 27.89
N GLN A 621 3.68 4.86 28.90
CA GLN A 621 2.89 5.35 30.04
C GLN A 621 1.75 6.28 29.60
N LEU A 622 2.05 7.24 28.71
CA LEU A 622 1.06 8.14 28.12
C LEU A 622 -0.06 7.38 27.40
N CYS A 623 0.28 6.42 26.53
CA CYS A 623 -0.73 5.68 25.79
C CYS A 623 -1.58 4.78 26.70
N VAL A 624 -0.98 4.14 27.73
CA VAL A 624 -1.74 3.40 28.76
C VAL A 624 -2.69 4.33 29.52
N ALA A 625 -2.24 5.53 29.90
CA ALA A 625 -3.08 6.53 30.56
C ALA A 625 -4.25 6.99 29.67
N LEU A 626 -4.00 7.34 28.40
CA LEU A 626 -5.04 7.74 27.44
C LEU A 626 -6.10 6.66 27.21
N VAL A 627 -5.73 5.38 27.33
CA VAL A 627 -6.67 4.25 27.17
C VAL A 627 -7.47 3.97 28.43
N THR A 628 -6.86 4.11 29.63
CA THR A 628 -7.41 3.55 30.88
C THR A 628 -7.84 4.57 31.93
N GLN A 629 -7.37 5.81 31.88
CA GLN A 629 -7.68 6.83 32.88
C GLN A 629 -8.89 7.67 32.45
N PRO A 630 -9.74 8.09 33.40
CA PRO A 630 -10.75 9.11 33.14
C PRO A 630 -10.05 10.42 32.77
N ARG A 631 -10.69 11.22 31.93
CA ARG A 631 -10.15 12.50 31.49
C ARG A 631 -9.97 13.46 32.68
N GLU A 632 -8.80 14.06 32.79
CA GLU A 632 -8.57 15.21 33.69
C GLU A 632 -9.45 16.38 33.22
N ASP A 633 -10.51 16.69 33.96
CA ASP A 633 -11.34 17.86 33.68
C ASP A 633 -10.50 19.14 33.87
N GLN A 634 -10.40 19.93 32.81
CA GLN A 634 -9.87 21.29 32.89
C GLN A 634 -10.92 22.13 33.60
N SER A 635 -10.81 22.19 34.93
CA SER A 635 -11.73 22.85 35.84
C SER A 635 -11.91 24.33 35.50
N ASP A 636 -12.99 24.65 34.79
CA ASP A 636 -13.59 25.98 34.73
C ASP A 636 -15.12 25.84 34.82
N SER A 637 -15.67 26.22 35.98
CA SER A 637 -17.10 26.25 36.38
C SER A 637 -17.78 24.96 36.87
N GLU A 638 -18.70 25.18 37.82
CA GLU A 638 -19.37 24.22 38.69
C GLU A 638 -20.50 23.44 37.98
N GLY A 639 -20.73 22.18 38.34
CA GLY A 639 -21.91 21.44 37.86
C GLY A 639 -21.88 19.92 38.00
N THR A 640 -22.21 19.41 39.20
CA THR A 640 -22.79 18.06 39.43
C THR A 640 -22.18 16.85 38.71
N GLY A 641 -21.15 16.25 39.31
CA GLY A 641 -21.22 14.83 39.70
C GLY A 641 -21.46 13.75 38.64
N GLN A 642 -20.96 13.90 37.41
CA GLN A 642 -20.75 12.76 36.51
C GLN A 642 -19.29 12.29 36.64
N GLY A 643 -19.09 11.00 36.90
CA GLY A 643 -17.74 10.42 36.98
C GLY A 643 -16.98 10.63 35.67
N GLY A 644 -15.73 11.09 35.75
CA GLY A 644 -14.96 11.54 34.59
C GLY A 644 -14.98 10.55 33.43
N ALA A 645 -15.46 11.00 32.28
CA ALA A 645 -15.55 10.17 31.08
C ALA A 645 -14.15 9.77 30.60
N LEU A 646 -14.02 8.57 30.03
CA LEU A 646 -12.81 8.15 29.31
C LEU A 646 -12.58 9.05 28.08
N GLU A 647 -11.36 9.03 27.56
CA GLU A 647 -11.02 9.76 26.34
C GLU A 647 -11.89 9.32 25.12
N PRO A 648 -12.12 10.20 24.12
CA PRO A 648 -12.90 9.83 22.95
C PRO A 648 -12.32 8.59 22.24
N SER A 649 -13.18 7.65 21.81
CA SER A 649 -12.76 6.39 21.17
C SER A 649 -11.66 6.56 20.09
N PRO A 650 -11.71 7.58 19.18
CA PRO A 650 -10.62 7.82 18.22
C PRO A 650 -9.22 8.03 18.85
N VAL A 651 -9.13 8.69 20.01
CA VAL A 651 -7.85 8.90 20.73
C VAL A 651 -7.37 7.59 21.37
N ARG A 652 -8.29 6.82 21.95
CA ARG A 652 -8.02 5.54 22.61
C ARG A 652 -7.56 4.48 21.61
N LEU A 653 -8.22 4.39 20.45
CA LEU A 653 -7.85 3.51 19.34
C LEU A 653 -6.44 3.82 18.81
N GLU A 654 -6.13 5.10 18.58
CA GLU A 654 -4.81 5.49 18.11
C GLU A 654 -3.72 5.22 19.17
N ALA A 655 -4.01 5.46 20.45
CA ALA A 655 -3.09 5.12 21.54
C ALA A 655 -2.80 3.61 21.63
N LEU A 656 -3.80 2.75 21.42
CA LEU A 656 -3.61 1.29 21.32
C LEU A 656 -2.76 0.89 20.11
N GLN A 657 -2.91 1.57 18.96
CA GLN A 657 -2.05 1.33 17.79
C GLN A 657 -0.59 1.74 18.05
N VAL A 658 -0.36 2.89 18.70
CA VAL A 658 0.99 3.32 19.11
C VAL A 658 1.62 2.31 20.07
N LEU A 659 0.86 1.75 21.01
CA LEU A 659 1.33 0.69 21.91
C LEU A 659 1.69 -0.59 21.14
N ALA A 660 0.87 -1.03 20.20
CA ALA A 660 1.17 -2.20 19.37
C ALA A 660 2.46 -2.01 18.55
N HIS A 661 2.64 -0.81 17.97
CA HIS A 661 3.88 -0.47 17.25
C HIS A 661 5.11 -0.38 18.17
N LEU A 662 4.96 0.15 19.38
CA LEU A 662 6.02 0.17 20.40
C LEU A 662 6.45 -1.24 20.82
N VAL A 663 5.48 -2.12 21.12
CA VAL A 663 5.72 -3.51 21.49
C VAL A 663 6.43 -4.25 20.36
N ARG A 664 5.93 -4.12 19.12
CA ARG A 664 6.50 -4.76 17.92
C ARG A 664 7.93 -4.32 17.61
N GLY A 665 8.23 -3.02 17.72
CA GLY A 665 9.52 -2.43 17.34
C GLY A 665 10.56 -2.39 18.46
N TYR A 666 10.12 -2.33 19.72
CA TYR A 666 10.98 -2.08 20.89
C TYR A 666 10.56 -2.95 22.09
N PHE A 667 10.27 -4.23 21.86
CA PHE A 667 9.81 -5.17 22.89
C PHE A 667 10.67 -5.17 24.17
N SER A 668 12.00 -5.03 24.03
CA SER A 668 12.94 -4.95 25.17
C SER A 668 12.76 -3.72 26.08
N LEU A 669 12.01 -2.70 25.65
CA LEU A 669 11.58 -1.57 26.48
C LEU A 669 10.17 -1.77 27.06
N ALA A 670 9.33 -2.56 26.41
CA ALA A 670 7.95 -2.84 26.85
C ALA A 670 7.87 -4.02 27.85
N GLN A 671 8.83 -4.95 27.81
CA GLN A 671 8.81 -6.19 28.60
C GLN A 671 8.70 -5.98 30.11
N ALA A 672 9.25 -4.88 30.64
CA ALA A 672 9.15 -4.54 32.06
C ALA A 672 7.70 -4.31 32.52
N CYS A 673 6.81 -3.90 31.60
CA CYS A 673 5.39 -3.65 31.83
C CYS A 673 4.49 -4.78 31.28
N LEU A 674 5.01 -5.98 30.98
CA LEU A 674 4.25 -7.06 30.32
C LEU A 674 2.89 -7.33 31.00
N CYS A 675 2.89 -7.51 32.33
CA CYS A 675 1.68 -7.79 33.09
C CYS A 675 0.69 -6.60 33.10
N GLU A 676 1.20 -5.36 33.19
CA GLU A 676 0.39 -4.14 33.21
C GLU A 676 -0.33 -3.92 31.86
N ILE A 677 0.40 -4.12 30.76
CA ILE A 677 -0.16 -4.05 29.40
C ILE A 677 -1.16 -5.20 29.21
N GLY A 678 -0.87 -6.41 29.71
CA GLY A 678 -1.81 -7.54 29.72
C GLY A 678 -3.13 -7.22 30.43
N GLN A 679 -3.07 -6.62 31.63
CA GLN A 679 -4.25 -6.18 32.38
C GLN A 679 -5.03 -5.08 31.65
N MET A 680 -4.35 -4.14 30.98
CA MET A 680 -5.00 -3.15 30.12
C MET A 680 -5.70 -3.82 28.93
N CYS A 681 -5.06 -4.77 28.25
CA CYS A 681 -5.68 -5.52 27.16
C CYS A 681 -6.92 -6.29 27.63
N ALA A 682 -6.88 -6.90 28.81
CA ALA A 682 -8.04 -7.53 29.42
C ALA A 682 -9.19 -6.53 29.65
N ARG A 683 -8.92 -5.31 30.13
CA ARG A 683 -9.94 -4.26 30.24
C ARG A 683 -10.54 -3.89 28.87
N CYS A 684 -9.69 -3.68 27.86
CA CYS A 684 -10.12 -3.34 26.49
C CYS A 684 -11.01 -4.44 25.87
N LEU A 685 -10.68 -5.71 26.11
CA LEU A 685 -11.48 -6.86 25.68
C LEU A 685 -12.82 -7.00 26.42
N GLY A 686 -12.95 -6.43 27.62
CA GLY A 686 -14.19 -6.38 28.39
C GLY A 686 -15.11 -5.19 28.08
N GLU A 687 -14.71 -4.26 27.20
CA GLU A 687 -15.52 -3.10 26.82
C GLU A 687 -16.60 -3.44 25.80
N THR A 688 -17.58 -2.54 25.61
CA THR A 688 -18.68 -2.71 24.64
C THR A 688 -18.32 -2.28 23.22
N ASP A 689 -17.25 -1.51 23.00
CA ASP A 689 -16.80 -1.08 21.67
C ASP A 689 -15.94 -2.17 21.01
N PRO A 690 -16.42 -2.85 19.95
CA PRO A 690 -15.67 -3.92 19.27
C PRO A 690 -14.33 -3.43 18.68
N SER A 691 -14.23 -2.13 18.41
CA SER A 691 -13.00 -1.49 17.92
C SER A 691 -11.92 -1.49 19.00
N ILE A 692 -12.29 -1.23 20.25
CA ILE A 692 -11.39 -1.25 21.41
C ILE A 692 -11.00 -2.69 21.74
N GLN A 693 -11.97 -3.62 21.75
CA GLN A 693 -11.72 -5.06 21.90
C GLN A 693 -10.69 -5.56 20.87
N LEU A 694 -10.87 -5.21 19.58
CA LEU A 694 -10.01 -5.62 18.48
C LEU A 694 -8.57 -5.10 18.63
N HIS A 695 -8.38 -3.85 19.07
CA HIS A 695 -7.03 -3.31 19.28
C HIS A 695 -6.37 -3.83 20.56
N GLY A 696 -7.17 -4.20 21.58
CA GLY A 696 -6.69 -4.96 22.73
C GLY A 696 -6.17 -6.36 22.36
N ALA A 697 -6.90 -7.09 21.51
CA ALA A 697 -6.47 -8.39 20.97
C ALA A 697 -5.15 -8.27 20.18
N LYS A 698 -5.06 -7.33 19.22
CA LYS A 698 -3.83 -7.09 18.46
C LYS A 698 -2.61 -6.75 19.33
N LEU A 699 -2.82 -6.04 20.45
CA LEU A 699 -1.73 -5.72 21.37
C LEU A 699 -1.24 -6.98 22.12
N LEU A 700 -2.12 -7.91 22.47
CA LEU A 700 -1.72 -9.23 22.99
C LEU A 700 -0.97 -10.07 21.95
N GLU A 701 -1.41 -10.04 20.69
CA GLU A 701 -0.73 -10.71 19.57
C GLU A 701 0.72 -10.22 19.41
N GLU A 702 0.96 -8.90 19.43
CA GLU A 702 2.30 -8.32 19.34
C GLU A 702 3.15 -8.60 20.59
N LEU A 703 2.55 -8.64 21.80
CA LEU A 703 3.25 -9.05 23.03
C LEU A 703 3.73 -10.51 22.94
N GLY A 704 2.86 -11.44 22.56
CA GLY A 704 3.23 -12.85 22.35
C GLY A 704 4.28 -13.03 21.26
N THR A 705 4.16 -12.28 20.16
CA THR A 705 5.16 -12.26 19.09
C THR A 705 6.53 -11.77 19.59
N GLY A 706 6.55 -10.74 20.44
CA GLY A 706 7.77 -10.26 21.10
C GLY A 706 8.41 -11.31 22.00
N ILE A 707 7.62 -12.04 22.79
CA ILE A 707 8.09 -13.17 23.61
C ILE A 707 8.73 -14.25 22.72
N ILE A 708 8.03 -14.68 21.64
CA ILE A 708 8.54 -15.68 20.71
C ILE A 708 9.88 -15.27 20.10
N GLN A 709 10.05 -13.99 19.73
CA GLN A 709 11.30 -13.50 19.13
C GLN A 709 12.50 -13.64 20.08
N GLN A 710 12.33 -13.44 21.39
CA GLN A 710 13.42 -13.60 22.36
C GLN A 710 13.92 -15.04 22.48
N TYR A 711 13.02 -16.00 22.30
CA TYR A 711 13.25 -17.43 22.51
C TYR A 711 13.61 -18.21 21.24
N ARG A 712 13.81 -17.54 20.09
CA ARG A 712 14.34 -18.19 18.88
C ARG A 712 15.82 -18.55 19.05
N ALA A 713 16.25 -19.65 18.43
CA ALA A 713 17.64 -20.10 18.45
C ALA A 713 18.63 -19.05 17.89
N GLU A 714 18.19 -18.24 16.93
CA GLU A 714 18.97 -17.16 16.30
C GLU A 714 18.96 -15.83 17.09
N SER A 715 18.35 -15.80 18.28
CA SER A 715 18.19 -14.59 19.08
C SER A 715 19.52 -14.07 19.62
N SER A 716 19.91 -12.87 19.19
CA SER A 716 21.08 -12.15 19.70
C SER A 716 20.90 -11.57 21.12
N ILE A 717 19.75 -11.81 21.76
CA ILE A 717 19.44 -11.33 23.11
C ILE A 717 20.02 -12.32 24.14
N PRO A 718 20.92 -11.88 25.04
CA PRO A 718 21.46 -12.72 26.12
C PRO A 718 20.36 -13.29 27.00
N GLU A 719 20.53 -14.52 27.48
CA GLU A 719 19.50 -15.22 28.27
C GLU A 719 19.08 -14.46 29.54
N SER A 720 20.03 -13.80 30.19
CA SER A 720 19.82 -12.93 31.36
C SER A 720 18.93 -11.71 31.09
N SER A 721 18.69 -11.36 29.82
CA SER A 721 17.86 -10.22 29.40
C SER A 721 16.48 -10.63 28.86
N ARG A 722 16.20 -11.94 28.78
CA ARG A 722 14.92 -12.50 28.32
C ARG A 722 13.91 -12.53 29.48
N ILE A 723 12.62 -12.46 29.16
CA ILE A 723 11.54 -12.60 30.16
C ILE A 723 11.57 -14.04 30.72
N PRO A 724 11.64 -14.27 32.05
CA PRO A 724 11.65 -15.63 32.61
C PRO A 724 10.42 -16.45 32.22
N MET A 725 10.61 -17.75 31.95
CA MET A 725 9.54 -18.64 31.50
C MET A 725 8.34 -18.68 32.47
N SER A 726 8.60 -18.66 33.78
CA SER A 726 7.55 -18.61 34.81
C SER A 726 6.65 -17.38 34.67
N GLN A 727 7.22 -16.22 34.32
CA GLN A 727 6.45 -14.99 34.08
C GLN A 727 5.65 -15.06 32.76
N VAL A 728 6.20 -15.72 31.72
CA VAL A 728 5.48 -15.98 30.47
C VAL A 728 4.28 -16.91 30.69
N VAL A 729 4.44 -17.99 31.48
CA VAL A 729 3.36 -18.93 31.84
C VAL A 729 2.28 -18.24 32.68
N GLN A 730 2.68 -17.41 33.66
CA GLN A 730 1.74 -16.60 34.45
C GLN A 730 0.94 -15.65 33.55
N PHE A 731 1.61 -14.88 32.69
CA PHE A 731 0.96 -13.94 31.77
C PHE A 731 -0.10 -14.62 30.90
N TRP A 732 0.23 -15.75 30.27
CA TRP A 732 -0.73 -16.48 29.45
C TRP A 732 -1.85 -17.12 30.27
N SER A 733 -1.59 -17.56 31.51
CA SER A 733 -2.64 -18.06 32.41
C SER A 733 -3.65 -16.96 32.78
N GLU A 734 -3.19 -15.74 33.04
CA GLU A 734 -4.05 -14.57 33.29
C GLU A 734 -4.85 -14.18 32.04
N VAL A 735 -4.22 -14.16 30.85
CA VAL A 735 -4.90 -13.83 29.57
C VAL A 735 -5.98 -14.87 29.21
N LEU A 736 -5.69 -16.17 29.34
CA LEU A 736 -6.59 -17.27 28.97
C LEU A 736 -7.73 -17.50 29.98
N SER A 737 -7.55 -17.06 31.24
CA SER A 737 -8.64 -17.02 32.23
C SER A 737 -9.50 -15.74 32.13
N GLY A 738 -9.04 -14.75 31.36
CA GLY A 738 -9.70 -13.47 31.15
C GLY A 738 -10.67 -13.41 29.96
N PRO A 739 -11.04 -12.18 29.53
CA PRO A 739 -12.09 -11.96 28.53
C PRO A 739 -11.72 -12.34 27.08
N LEU A 740 -10.51 -12.84 26.81
CA LEU A 740 -10.12 -13.33 25.48
C LEU A 740 -11.06 -14.45 24.98
N ASN A 741 -11.59 -15.28 25.88
CA ASN A 741 -12.54 -16.33 25.55
C ASN A 741 -13.87 -15.77 24.99
N GLY A 742 -14.32 -14.63 25.51
CA GLY A 742 -15.49 -13.92 24.96
C GLY A 742 -15.22 -13.37 23.57
N ALA A 743 -14.01 -12.88 23.31
CA ALA A 743 -13.60 -12.41 21.98
C ALA A 743 -13.49 -13.55 20.95
N LEU A 744 -13.03 -14.74 21.35
CA LEU A 744 -13.02 -15.96 20.52
C LEU A 744 -14.42 -16.43 20.13
N GLN A 745 -15.40 -16.25 21.03
CA GLN A 745 -16.79 -16.69 20.85
C GLN A 745 -17.72 -15.60 20.27
N ASN A 746 -17.20 -14.42 19.92
CA ASN A 746 -18.01 -13.29 19.44
C ASN A 746 -18.37 -13.40 17.94
N GLU A 747 -19.40 -14.19 17.63
CA GLU A 747 -19.89 -14.40 16.25
C GLU A 747 -20.32 -13.11 15.52
N GLN A 748 -20.69 -12.05 16.26
CA GLN A 748 -21.09 -10.76 15.67
C GLN A 748 -19.90 -9.99 15.07
N HIS A 749 -18.68 -10.26 15.54
CA HIS A 749 -17.47 -9.55 15.10
C HIS A 749 -16.36 -10.51 14.65
N PRO A 750 -16.46 -11.07 13.43
CA PRO A 750 -15.47 -12.02 12.90
C PRO A 750 -14.03 -11.49 12.83
N THR A 751 -13.83 -10.18 12.71
CA THR A 751 -12.50 -9.54 12.75
C THR A 751 -11.86 -9.61 14.14
N LEU A 752 -12.66 -9.54 15.21
CA LEU A 752 -12.21 -9.75 16.58
C LEU A 752 -11.85 -11.22 16.82
N GLN A 753 -12.73 -12.15 16.43
CA GLN A 753 -12.44 -13.59 16.51
C GLN A 753 -11.15 -13.95 15.75
N THR A 754 -10.94 -13.37 14.57
CA THR A 754 -9.70 -13.54 13.77
C THR A 754 -8.47 -13.11 14.58
N SER A 755 -8.48 -11.91 15.16
CA SER A 755 -7.35 -11.41 15.96
C SER A 755 -7.15 -12.18 17.28
N ALA A 756 -8.22 -12.71 17.86
CA ALA A 756 -8.13 -13.58 19.04
C ALA A 756 -7.53 -14.96 18.70
N CYS A 757 -7.90 -15.57 17.57
CA CYS A 757 -7.22 -16.76 17.03
C CYS A 757 -5.75 -16.50 16.72
N ASP A 758 -5.44 -15.35 16.10
CA ASP A 758 -4.07 -14.95 15.82
C ASP A 758 -3.27 -14.76 17.12
N THR A 759 -3.87 -14.20 18.18
CA THR A 759 -3.31 -14.13 19.54
C THR A 759 -3.00 -15.50 20.13
N LEU A 760 -3.91 -16.49 20.03
CA LEU A 760 -3.63 -17.86 20.51
C LEU A 760 -2.43 -18.51 19.82
N SER A 761 -2.14 -18.13 18.57
CA SER A 761 -0.97 -18.63 17.83
C SER A 761 0.37 -18.03 18.27
N THR A 762 0.37 -17.01 19.15
CA THR A 762 1.59 -16.37 19.66
C THR A 762 1.98 -16.84 21.06
N ILE A 763 1.33 -17.89 21.57
CA ILE A 763 1.78 -18.62 22.76
C ILE A 763 3.05 -19.41 22.42
N LEU A 764 4.09 -19.26 23.23
CA LEU A 764 5.36 -19.96 23.08
C LEU A 764 5.20 -21.46 23.43
N PRO A 765 5.73 -22.43 22.66
CA PRO A 765 5.50 -23.86 22.90
C PRO A 765 5.91 -24.33 24.30
N GLN A 766 7.05 -23.86 24.80
CA GLN A 766 7.57 -24.19 26.13
C GLN A 766 6.69 -23.62 27.26
N ALA A 767 6.01 -22.51 27.01
CA ALA A 767 5.05 -21.94 27.95
C ALA A 767 3.72 -22.68 27.88
N PHE A 768 3.24 -23.03 26.67
CA PHE A 768 2.03 -23.82 26.47
C PHE A 768 2.07 -25.15 27.24
N ALA A 769 3.20 -25.87 27.15
CA ALA A 769 3.42 -27.13 27.88
C ALA A 769 3.37 -27.02 29.42
N GLN A 770 3.47 -25.80 29.96
CA GLN A 770 3.41 -25.50 31.39
C GLN A 770 2.09 -24.83 31.83
N LEU A 771 1.16 -24.59 30.90
CA LEU A 771 -0.18 -24.10 31.23
C LEU A 771 -1.02 -25.22 31.88
N PRO A 772 -2.03 -24.88 32.71
CA PRO A 772 -2.97 -25.88 33.22
C PRO A 772 -3.67 -26.65 32.09
N ASP A 773 -3.85 -27.97 32.25
CA ASP A 773 -4.44 -28.85 31.23
C ASP A 773 -5.77 -28.34 30.67
N LYS A 774 -6.61 -27.75 31.55
CA LYS A 774 -7.90 -27.13 31.16
C LYS A 774 -7.72 -25.97 30.18
N SER A 775 -6.67 -25.18 30.33
CA SER A 775 -6.33 -24.07 29.43
C SER A 775 -5.75 -24.58 28.12
N GLN A 776 -4.89 -25.60 28.16
CA GLN A 776 -4.36 -26.25 26.95
C GLN A 776 -5.51 -26.84 26.10
N MET A 777 -6.40 -27.61 26.74
CA MET A 777 -7.57 -28.22 26.08
C MET A 777 -8.55 -27.16 25.56
N MET A 778 -8.75 -26.06 26.28
CA MET A 778 -9.58 -24.94 25.82
C MET A 778 -9.03 -24.34 24.52
N CYS A 779 -7.72 -24.02 24.45
CA CYS A 779 -7.11 -23.49 23.23
C CYS A 779 -7.30 -24.44 22.03
N ILE A 780 -7.06 -25.74 22.23
CA ILE A 780 -7.20 -26.76 21.18
C ILE A 780 -8.66 -26.87 20.71
N THR A 781 -9.59 -27.06 21.63
CA THR A 781 -11.02 -27.27 21.29
C THR A 781 -11.66 -26.05 20.66
N VAL A 782 -11.34 -24.84 21.12
CA VAL A 782 -11.84 -23.60 20.52
C VAL A 782 -11.29 -23.40 19.11
N LEU A 783 -9.99 -23.64 18.89
CA LEU A 783 -9.40 -23.52 17.56
C LEU A 783 -9.99 -24.56 16.57
N LEU A 784 -10.15 -25.82 17.00
CA LEU A 784 -10.82 -26.86 16.20
C LEU A 784 -12.25 -26.44 15.85
N GLY A 785 -13.05 -25.99 16.83
CA GLY A 785 -14.42 -25.53 16.60
C GLY A 785 -14.52 -24.35 15.63
N LEU A 786 -13.63 -23.36 15.75
CA LEU A 786 -13.63 -22.16 14.90
C LEU A 786 -13.23 -22.45 13.43
N THR A 787 -12.66 -23.61 13.12
CA THR A 787 -12.45 -24.03 11.72
C THR A 787 -13.74 -24.37 10.98
N TYR A 788 -14.84 -24.63 11.71
CA TYR A 788 -16.18 -24.84 11.14
C TYR A 788 -16.97 -23.53 10.98
N SER A 789 -16.39 -22.37 11.30
CA SER A 789 -17.04 -21.07 11.11
C SER A 789 -17.39 -20.81 9.65
N GLU A 790 -18.60 -20.29 9.39
CA GLU A 790 -19.01 -19.80 8.08
C GLU A 790 -18.17 -18.59 7.61
N ASN A 791 -17.53 -17.87 8.54
CA ASN A 791 -16.68 -16.74 8.17
C ASN A 791 -15.27 -17.20 7.76
N TYR A 792 -14.94 -16.98 6.48
CA TYR A 792 -13.65 -17.40 5.93
C TYR A 792 -12.43 -16.76 6.63
N LEU A 793 -12.54 -15.58 7.25
CA LEU A 793 -11.42 -14.94 7.98
C LEU A 793 -11.11 -15.72 9.26
N VAL A 794 -12.14 -16.01 10.05
CA VAL A 794 -12.04 -16.78 11.30
C VAL A 794 -11.52 -18.17 11.02
N LYS A 795 -12.09 -18.86 10.03
CA LYS A 795 -11.60 -20.17 9.56
C LYS A 795 -10.13 -20.12 9.11
N THR A 796 -9.73 -19.08 8.39
CA THR A 796 -8.33 -18.89 7.93
C THR A 796 -7.37 -18.74 9.12
N ALA A 797 -7.74 -17.99 10.16
CA ALA A 797 -6.90 -17.79 11.35
C ALA A 797 -6.88 -19.03 12.25
N ALA A 798 -8.02 -19.69 12.48
CA ALA A 798 -8.12 -20.90 13.29
C ALA A 798 -7.29 -22.05 12.70
N VAL A 799 -7.43 -22.33 11.40
CA VAL A 799 -6.62 -23.35 10.69
C VAL A 799 -5.13 -23.00 10.75
N ARG A 800 -4.76 -21.71 10.61
CA ARG A 800 -3.37 -21.25 10.76
C ARG A 800 -2.82 -21.50 12.18
N ALA A 801 -3.62 -21.26 13.21
CA ALA A 801 -3.21 -21.46 14.60
C ALA A 801 -2.99 -22.95 14.92
N LEU A 802 -3.86 -23.84 14.44
CA LEU A 802 -3.63 -25.29 14.51
C LEU A 802 -2.35 -25.70 13.77
N GLY A 803 -2.09 -25.12 12.59
CA GLY A 803 -0.84 -25.28 11.85
C GLY A 803 0.41 -24.71 12.54
N VAL A 804 0.27 -23.95 13.63
CA VAL A 804 1.36 -23.58 14.55
C VAL A 804 1.44 -24.56 15.71
N TYR A 805 0.30 -24.96 16.29
CA TYR A 805 0.26 -25.88 17.44
C TYR A 805 0.77 -27.29 17.09
N ILE A 806 0.63 -27.73 15.83
CA ILE A 806 1.21 -29.00 15.34
C ILE A 806 2.75 -29.04 15.40
N LEU A 807 3.41 -27.89 15.58
CA LEU A 807 4.86 -27.79 15.77
C LEU A 807 5.27 -27.83 17.26
N PHE A 808 4.32 -27.86 18.20
CA PHE A 808 4.62 -27.82 19.63
C PHE A 808 5.09 -29.21 20.08
N PRO A 809 6.26 -29.35 20.75
CA PRO A 809 6.77 -30.66 21.20
C PRO A 809 5.79 -31.46 22.06
N CYS A 810 5.03 -30.78 22.93
CA CYS A 810 4.03 -31.41 23.79
C CYS A 810 2.73 -31.85 23.09
N LEU A 811 2.51 -31.46 21.82
CA LEU A 811 1.30 -31.80 21.07
C LEU A 811 1.58 -32.67 19.83
N ARG A 812 2.76 -32.53 19.22
CA ARG A 812 3.12 -33.26 18.00
C ARG A 812 3.17 -34.78 18.17
N GLU A 813 3.42 -35.24 19.39
CA GLU A 813 3.51 -36.67 19.75
C GLU A 813 2.12 -37.25 20.14
N ASP A 814 1.11 -36.41 20.36
CA ASP A 814 -0.28 -36.83 20.55
C ASP A 814 -0.92 -37.15 19.19
N VAL A 815 -0.99 -38.45 18.87
CA VAL A 815 -1.58 -38.97 17.62
C VAL A 815 -3.05 -38.56 17.46
N MET A 816 -3.82 -38.40 18.54
CA MET A 816 -5.22 -37.97 18.45
C MET A 816 -5.29 -36.49 18.03
N PHE A 817 -4.52 -35.62 18.66
CA PHE A 817 -4.42 -34.21 18.25
C PHE A 817 -3.91 -34.05 16.81
N VAL A 818 -2.89 -34.84 16.41
CA VAL A 818 -2.37 -34.85 15.03
C VAL A 818 -3.47 -35.29 14.05
N ALA A 819 -4.25 -36.32 14.39
CA ALA A 819 -5.32 -36.83 13.53
C ALA A 819 -6.51 -35.84 13.40
N ASP A 820 -6.95 -35.23 14.49
CA ASP A 820 -8.02 -34.23 14.48
C ASP A 820 -7.59 -32.96 13.71
N THR A 821 -6.36 -32.51 13.92
CA THR A 821 -5.75 -31.40 13.17
C THR A 821 -5.64 -31.72 11.68
N ALA A 822 -5.21 -32.95 11.32
CA ALA A 822 -5.16 -33.39 9.93
C ALA A 822 -6.55 -33.40 9.27
N ASN A 823 -7.56 -34.02 9.89
CA ASN A 823 -8.93 -34.05 9.36
C ASN A 823 -9.50 -32.64 9.17
N THR A 824 -9.22 -31.74 10.12
CA THR A 824 -9.61 -30.32 10.08
C THR A 824 -8.94 -29.59 8.90
N ILE A 825 -7.64 -29.77 8.71
CA ILE A 825 -6.88 -29.21 7.59
C ILE A 825 -7.39 -29.74 6.24
N LEU A 826 -7.74 -31.03 6.17
CA LEU A 826 -8.29 -31.65 4.96
C LEU A 826 -9.65 -31.05 4.58
N ALA A 827 -10.55 -30.84 5.54
CA ALA A 827 -11.81 -30.14 5.30
C ALA A 827 -11.59 -28.70 4.80
N ALA A 828 -10.61 -27.98 5.38
CA ALA A 828 -10.27 -26.63 4.97
C ALA A 828 -9.55 -26.54 3.60
N LEU A 829 -8.94 -27.63 3.13
CA LEU A 829 -8.34 -27.72 1.78
C LEU A 829 -9.38 -27.80 0.67
N ASP A 830 -10.59 -28.27 0.94
CA ASP A 830 -11.69 -28.31 -0.03
C ASP A 830 -12.64 -27.07 0.11
N ASP A 831 -12.26 -26.04 0.90
CA ASP A 831 -13.05 -24.81 1.12
C ASP A 831 -13.14 -23.91 -0.13
N ARG A 832 -14.26 -23.19 -0.29
CA ARG A 832 -14.50 -22.28 -1.42
C ARG A 832 -13.50 -21.11 -1.50
N SER A 833 -13.04 -20.62 -0.34
CA SER A 833 -12.14 -19.47 -0.24
C SER A 833 -10.68 -19.86 -0.52
N PRO A 834 -10.02 -19.23 -1.53
CA PRO A 834 -8.61 -19.52 -1.80
C PRO A 834 -7.66 -19.07 -0.67
N ASN A 835 -8.11 -18.19 0.22
CA ASN A 835 -7.34 -17.79 1.40
C ASN A 835 -7.33 -18.88 2.48
N VAL A 836 -8.49 -19.52 2.71
CA VAL A 836 -8.61 -20.69 3.60
C VAL A 836 -7.74 -21.82 3.08
N ARG A 837 -7.91 -22.22 1.81
CA ARG A 837 -7.11 -23.29 1.20
C ARG A 837 -5.60 -23.01 1.24
N ALA A 838 -5.18 -21.75 1.08
CA ALA A 838 -3.76 -21.38 1.18
C ALA A 838 -3.19 -21.54 2.60
N LYS A 839 -3.97 -21.24 3.65
CA LYS A 839 -3.55 -21.50 5.05
C LYS A 839 -3.70 -22.96 5.45
N ALA A 840 -4.69 -23.68 4.92
CA ALA A 840 -4.82 -25.12 5.08
C ALA A 840 -3.63 -25.86 4.47
N ALA A 841 -3.23 -25.53 3.23
CA ALA A 841 -2.04 -26.11 2.59
C ALA A 841 -0.74 -25.78 3.35
N TRP A 842 -0.59 -24.55 3.84
CA TRP A 842 0.56 -24.20 4.70
C TRP A 842 0.60 -25.04 5.98
N SER A 843 -0.55 -25.22 6.63
CA SER A 843 -0.69 -26.01 7.86
C SER A 843 -0.48 -27.51 7.59
N LEU A 844 -0.93 -28.03 6.45
CA LEU A 844 -0.64 -29.42 6.03
C LEU A 844 0.86 -29.62 5.84
N GLY A 845 1.55 -28.66 5.21
CA GLY A 845 3.00 -28.72 5.08
C GLY A 845 3.69 -28.82 6.44
N ASN A 846 3.33 -27.95 7.39
CA ASN A 846 3.88 -27.99 8.76
C ASN A 846 3.58 -29.33 9.45
N LEU A 847 2.35 -29.84 9.33
CA LEU A 847 1.98 -31.15 9.86
C LEU A 847 2.85 -32.25 9.28
N THR A 848 3.11 -32.25 7.97
CA THR A 848 3.96 -33.26 7.35
C THR A 848 5.46 -33.09 7.64
N ASP A 849 5.95 -31.87 7.92
CA ASP A 849 7.29 -31.69 8.49
C ASP A 849 7.36 -32.37 9.87
N THR A 850 6.34 -32.13 10.70
CA THR A 850 6.22 -32.74 12.03
C THR A 850 6.24 -34.27 11.96
N LEU A 851 5.53 -34.89 11.01
CA LEU A 851 5.56 -36.34 10.81
C LEU A 851 6.98 -36.87 10.54
N ILE A 852 7.78 -36.16 9.74
CA ILE A 852 9.18 -36.52 9.47
C ILE A 852 10.04 -36.35 10.72
N VAL A 853 9.91 -35.23 11.44
CA VAL A 853 10.68 -35.01 12.67
C VAL A 853 10.36 -36.07 13.73
N ASN A 854 9.10 -36.50 13.87
CA ASN A 854 8.73 -37.57 14.79
C ASN A 854 9.26 -38.94 14.30
N MET A 855 9.20 -39.23 13.01
CA MET A 855 9.79 -40.46 12.42
C MET A 855 11.29 -40.57 12.71
N GLU A 856 12.02 -39.43 12.66
CA GLU A 856 13.46 -39.37 12.96
C GLU A 856 13.80 -39.42 14.46
N SER A 857 12.91 -38.94 15.35
CA SER A 857 13.22 -38.76 16.78
C SER A 857 12.52 -39.72 17.75
N VAL A 858 11.30 -40.18 17.41
CA VAL A 858 10.50 -41.12 18.22
C VAL A 858 10.62 -42.54 17.67
N GLY A 859 10.90 -42.68 16.37
CA GLY A 859 11.11 -43.97 15.69
C GLY A 859 9.85 -44.52 15.01
N VAL A 860 9.89 -45.81 14.67
CA VAL A 860 8.90 -46.48 13.82
C VAL A 860 7.52 -46.57 14.49
N ASP A 861 7.47 -46.67 15.82
CA ASP A 861 6.22 -46.86 16.57
C ASP A 861 5.19 -45.75 16.29
N PHE A 862 5.61 -44.48 16.22
CA PHE A 862 4.73 -43.36 15.85
C PHE A 862 4.18 -43.47 14.41
N GLN A 863 4.95 -44.04 13.49
CA GLN A 863 4.54 -44.29 12.10
C GLN A 863 3.52 -45.45 12.00
N GLU A 864 3.48 -46.34 13.01
CA GLU A 864 2.55 -47.46 13.10
C GLU A 864 1.19 -47.03 13.66
N GLU A 865 1.17 -46.11 14.64
CA GLU A 865 -0.04 -45.59 15.29
C GLU A 865 -0.90 -44.70 14.36
N LEU A 866 -0.29 -44.04 13.38
CA LEU A 866 -1.02 -43.15 12.46
C LEU A 866 -1.83 -43.93 11.42
N SER A 867 -3.12 -43.62 11.30
CA SER A 867 -4.03 -44.32 10.40
C SER A 867 -3.62 -44.23 8.92
N ASP A 868 -3.39 -45.39 8.28
CA ASP A 868 -3.19 -45.53 6.83
C ASP A 868 -4.25 -44.78 6.01
N MET A 869 -5.52 -44.78 6.45
CA MET A 869 -6.60 -44.08 5.73
C MET A 869 -6.46 -42.55 5.82
N LEU A 870 -5.90 -42.04 6.92
CA LEU A 870 -5.61 -40.61 7.07
C LEU A 870 -4.42 -40.22 6.18
N ILE A 871 -3.34 -41.01 6.17
CA ILE A 871 -2.16 -40.80 5.31
C ILE A 871 -2.58 -40.78 3.84
N LEU A 872 -3.42 -41.74 3.42
CA LEU A 872 -3.99 -41.80 2.07
C LEU A 872 -4.80 -40.54 1.71
N LYS A 873 -5.67 -40.08 2.61
CA LYS A 873 -6.45 -38.84 2.40
C LYS A 873 -5.55 -37.61 2.31
N MET A 874 -4.51 -37.52 3.14
CA MET A 874 -3.53 -36.43 3.09
C MET A 874 -2.77 -36.39 1.77
N LEU A 875 -2.31 -37.55 1.29
CA LEU A 875 -1.64 -37.68 0.00
C LEU A 875 -2.56 -37.22 -1.14
N GLN A 876 -3.79 -37.73 -1.19
CA GLN A 876 -4.78 -37.35 -2.20
C GLN A 876 -5.15 -35.86 -2.18
N ALA A 877 -5.30 -35.26 -0.99
CA ALA A 877 -5.63 -33.84 -0.85
C ALA A 877 -4.45 -32.93 -1.22
N ALA A 878 -3.22 -33.30 -0.87
CA ALA A 878 -2.01 -32.61 -1.31
C ALA A 878 -1.84 -32.71 -2.85
N THR A 879 -2.16 -33.85 -3.46
CA THR A 879 -2.17 -34.00 -4.93
C THR A 879 -3.20 -33.05 -5.55
N ARG A 880 -4.44 -32.96 -5.03
CA ARG A 880 -5.43 -31.97 -5.50
C ARG A 880 -4.92 -30.52 -5.30
N GLY A 881 -4.35 -30.21 -4.15
CA GLY A 881 -3.81 -28.88 -3.84
C GLY A 881 -2.66 -28.42 -4.75
N SER A 882 -1.91 -29.36 -5.33
CA SER A 882 -0.86 -29.05 -6.31
C SER A 882 -1.39 -28.54 -7.67
N ALA A 883 -2.70 -28.73 -7.95
CA ALA A 883 -3.35 -28.20 -9.15
C ALA A 883 -3.91 -26.77 -8.97
N ASP A 884 -4.03 -26.27 -7.73
CA ASP A 884 -4.56 -24.93 -7.43
C ASP A 884 -3.49 -23.82 -7.65
N LYS A 885 -3.81 -22.57 -7.30
CA LYS A 885 -2.94 -21.39 -7.43
C LYS A 885 -1.68 -21.50 -6.58
N ASP A 886 -0.60 -20.83 -7.02
CA ASP A 886 0.74 -20.86 -6.43
C ASP A 886 0.83 -20.78 -4.89
N ARG A 887 -0.04 -19.99 -4.24
CA ARG A 887 -0.09 -19.89 -2.76
C ARG A 887 -0.48 -21.21 -2.07
N VAL A 888 -1.39 -21.98 -2.68
CA VAL A 888 -1.79 -23.32 -2.24
C VAL A 888 -0.74 -24.32 -2.72
N LYS A 889 -0.46 -24.32 -4.03
CA LYS A 889 0.44 -25.24 -4.73
C LYS A 889 1.81 -25.35 -4.07
N CYS A 890 2.46 -24.23 -3.71
CA CYS A 890 3.80 -24.27 -3.12
C CYS A 890 3.84 -25.08 -1.80
N ASN A 891 2.80 -25.02 -0.96
CA ASN A 891 2.77 -25.78 0.29
C ASN A 891 2.25 -27.21 0.07
N ALA A 892 1.33 -27.41 -0.87
CA ALA A 892 0.83 -28.73 -1.23
C ALA A 892 1.93 -29.65 -1.78
N VAL A 893 2.82 -29.17 -2.67
CA VAL A 893 3.94 -29.98 -3.18
C VAL A 893 4.97 -30.30 -2.10
N ARG A 894 5.19 -29.39 -1.14
CA ARG A 894 6.04 -29.65 0.03
C ARG A 894 5.46 -30.79 0.89
N ALA A 895 4.15 -30.77 1.13
CA ALA A 895 3.46 -31.84 1.83
C ALA A 895 3.53 -33.18 1.09
N LEU A 896 3.44 -33.19 -0.25
CA LEU A 896 3.63 -34.41 -1.05
C LEU A 896 5.01 -35.05 -0.85
N GLY A 897 6.08 -34.27 -0.92
CA GLY A 897 7.44 -34.79 -0.74
C GLY A 897 7.66 -35.42 0.63
N ASN A 898 7.15 -34.77 1.68
CA ASN A 898 7.20 -35.29 3.05
C ASN A 898 6.35 -36.56 3.21
N LEU A 899 5.12 -36.58 2.68
CA LEU A 899 4.26 -37.77 2.75
C LEU A 899 4.87 -38.97 2.00
N LEU A 900 5.44 -38.75 0.82
CA LEU A 900 6.14 -39.79 0.06
C LEU A 900 7.38 -40.31 0.82
N HIS A 901 8.10 -39.43 1.53
CA HIS A 901 9.18 -39.86 2.42
C HIS A 901 8.66 -40.73 3.59
N PHE A 902 7.50 -40.37 4.15
CA PHE A 902 6.88 -41.02 5.32
C PHE A 902 6.12 -42.32 5.01
N LEU A 903 6.02 -42.79 3.76
CA LEU A 903 5.29 -44.03 3.43
C LEU A 903 6.09 -45.30 3.77
N ARG A 904 5.47 -46.24 4.49
CA ARG A 904 6.03 -47.58 4.81
C ARG A 904 5.93 -48.54 3.63
N HIS A 905 6.84 -49.52 3.54
CA HIS A 905 6.78 -50.59 2.55
C HIS A 905 5.44 -51.37 2.57
N SER A 906 4.85 -51.57 3.75
CA SER A 906 3.52 -52.16 3.94
C SER A 906 2.38 -51.33 3.34
N GLN A 907 2.52 -50.01 3.24
CA GLN A 907 1.54 -49.13 2.58
C GLN A 907 1.76 -49.12 1.07
N LEU A 908 3.02 -49.03 0.62
CA LEU A 908 3.41 -49.00 -0.79
C LEU A 908 3.00 -50.26 -1.57
N THR A 909 2.96 -51.42 -0.90
CA THR A 909 2.51 -52.70 -1.47
C THR A 909 0.98 -52.86 -1.52
N ARG A 910 0.20 -52.00 -0.84
CA ARG A 910 -1.27 -52.06 -0.86
C ARG A 910 -1.81 -51.39 -2.12
N SER A 911 -2.67 -52.10 -2.85
CA SER A 911 -3.32 -51.65 -4.10
C SER A 911 -4.00 -50.27 -4.01
N VAL A 912 -4.53 -49.92 -2.83
CA VAL A 912 -5.21 -48.63 -2.58
C VAL A 912 -4.25 -47.44 -2.65
N PHE A 913 -2.97 -47.62 -2.32
CA PHE A 913 -1.94 -46.56 -2.34
C PHE A 913 -1.25 -46.40 -3.70
N GLN A 914 -1.27 -47.42 -4.56
CA GLN A 914 -0.51 -47.42 -5.82
C GLN A 914 -0.86 -46.21 -6.72
N ARG A 915 -2.13 -46.03 -7.09
CA ARG A 915 -2.54 -44.88 -7.94
C ARG A 915 -2.28 -43.52 -7.28
N PRO A 916 -2.71 -43.27 -6.02
CA PRO A 916 -2.43 -41.99 -5.35
C PRO A 916 -0.94 -41.64 -5.23
N LEU A 917 -0.06 -42.63 -5.11
CA LEU A 917 1.38 -42.43 -5.13
C LEU A 917 1.89 -42.00 -6.51
N GLU A 918 1.49 -42.71 -7.57
CA GLU A 918 1.87 -42.33 -8.94
C GLU A 918 1.37 -40.92 -9.29
N ASP A 919 0.13 -40.61 -8.91
CA ASP A 919 -0.47 -39.29 -9.12
C ASP A 919 0.26 -38.20 -8.32
N ALA A 920 0.68 -38.49 -7.08
CA ALA A 920 1.48 -37.59 -6.26
C ALA A 920 2.85 -37.28 -6.89
N VAL A 921 3.59 -38.31 -7.33
CA VAL A 921 4.91 -38.08 -7.97
C VAL A 921 4.74 -37.37 -9.31
N ARG A 922 3.77 -37.78 -10.14
CA ARG A 922 3.49 -37.13 -11.43
C ARG A 922 3.15 -35.64 -11.26
N ALA A 923 2.42 -35.28 -10.21
CA ALA A 923 2.12 -33.89 -9.88
C ALA A 923 3.38 -33.08 -9.47
N LEU A 924 4.32 -33.69 -8.74
CA LEU A 924 5.63 -33.08 -8.45
C LEU A 924 6.43 -32.84 -9.74
N VAL A 925 6.55 -33.85 -10.60
CA VAL A 925 7.27 -33.76 -11.89
C VAL A 925 6.69 -32.66 -12.78
N GLN A 926 5.37 -32.64 -12.96
CA GLN A 926 4.68 -31.58 -13.70
C GLN A 926 4.93 -30.20 -13.09
N THR A 927 4.97 -30.09 -11.77
CA THR A 927 5.24 -28.81 -11.10
C THR A 927 6.68 -28.31 -11.33
N VAL A 928 7.67 -29.21 -11.29
CA VAL A 928 9.08 -28.88 -11.60
C VAL A 928 9.24 -28.33 -13.03
N GLN A 929 8.54 -28.92 -13.99
CA GLN A 929 8.56 -28.53 -15.41
C GLN A 929 7.68 -27.31 -15.73
N SER A 930 6.71 -26.97 -14.87
CA SER A 930 5.75 -25.88 -15.13
C SER A 930 6.34 -24.46 -15.11
N GLU A 931 5.60 -23.50 -15.68
CA GLU A 931 5.85 -22.05 -15.58
C GLU A 931 5.43 -21.43 -14.24
N ALA A 932 5.20 -22.24 -13.19
CA ALA A 932 4.87 -21.74 -11.86
C ALA A 932 6.00 -20.86 -11.28
N THR A 933 5.67 -20.03 -10.29
CA THR A 933 6.66 -19.15 -9.63
C THR A 933 7.88 -19.93 -9.12
N MET A 934 9.06 -19.32 -9.12
CA MET A 934 10.30 -19.99 -8.72
C MET A 934 10.22 -20.61 -7.31
N LYS A 935 9.43 -20.04 -6.39
CA LYS A 935 9.15 -20.64 -5.07
C LYS A 935 8.41 -21.97 -5.16
N VAL A 936 7.43 -22.10 -6.05
CA VAL A 936 6.72 -23.36 -6.30
C VAL A 936 7.67 -24.40 -6.86
N ARG A 937 8.46 -24.06 -7.88
CA ARG A 937 9.42 -24.96 -8.52
C ARG A 937 10.51 -25.42 -7.55
N TRP A 938 11.03 -24.49 -6.73
CA TRP A 938 11.97 -24.77 -5.64
C TRP A 938 11.40 -25.79 -4.64
N ASN A 939 10.16 -25.58 -4.17
CA ASN A 939 9.48 -26.52 -3.27
C ASN A 939 9.25 -27.89 -3.94
N ALA A 940 8.99 -27.95 -5.25
CA ALA A 940 8.77 -29.20 -5.98
C ALA A 940 10.07 -30.00 -6.20
N CYS A 941 11.19 -29.33 -6.53
CA CYS A 941 12.51 -29.98 -6.57
C CYS A 941 12.91 -30.51 -5.19
N TYR A 942 12.72 -29.71 -4.13
CA TYR A 942 12.94 -30.14 -2.75
C TYR A 942 12.06 -31.34 -2.37
N ALA A 943 10.79 -31.35 -2.79
CA ALA A 943 9.85 -32.44 -2.51
C ALA A 943 10.22 -33.75 -3.22
N LEU A 944 10.69 -33.71 -4.48
CA LEU A 944 11.23 -34.91 -5.15
C LEU A 944 12.48 -35.44 -4.43
N GLY A 945 13.40 -34.55 -4.04
CA GLY A 945 14.56 -34.91 -3.23
C GLY A 945 14.18 -35.57 -1.91
N ASN A 946 13.15 -35.06 -1.21
CA ASN A 946 12.70 -35.68 0.03
C ASN A 946 12.02 -37.04 -0.21
N ALA A 947 11.22 -37.18 -1.27
CA ALA A 947 10.61 -38.46 -1.65
C ALA A 947 11.67 -39.54 -1.97
N PHE A 948 12.77 -39.17 -2.63
CA PHE A 948 13.87 -40.08 -2.96
C PHE A 948 14.65 -40.60 -1.74
N ARG A 949 14.45 -40.03 -0.54
CA ARG A 949 15.03 -40.55 0.71
C ARG A 949 14.33 -41.81 1.22
N ASN A 950 13.15 -42.14 0.71
CA ASN A 950 12.44 -43.35 1.11
C ASN A 950 13.01 -44.58 0.37
N PRO A 951 13.72 -45.50 1.07
CA PRO A 951 14.32 -46.67 0.42
C PRO A 951 13.28 -47.70 -0.05
N ALA A 952 12.04 -47.62 0.44
CA ALA A 952 10.95 -48.49 0.00
C ALA A 952 10.26 -47.99 -1.29
N LEU A 953 10.56 -46.77 -1.74
CA LEU A 953 10.01 -46.20 -2.96
C LEU A 953 10.63 -46.88 -4.20
N PRO A 954 9.84 -47.41 -5.16
CA PRO A 954 10.33 -48.27 -6.23
C PRO A 954 11.02 -47.51 -7.38
N LEU A 955 12.07 -46.72 -7.09
CA LEU A 955 12.79 -45.88 -8.06
C LEU A 955 13.38 -46.68 -9.24
N GLU A 956 13.73 -47.95 -9.03
CA GLU A 956 14.37 -48.81 -10.04
C GLU A 956 13.37 -49.26 -11.12
N SER A 957 12.12 -49.52 -10.74
CA SER A 957 11.10 -50.18 -11.58
C SER A 957 9.86 -49.34 -11.88
N ALA A 958 9.66 -48.21 -11.19
CA ALA A 958 8.48 -47.37 -11.40
C ALA A 958 8.52 -46.61 -12.74
N PRO A 959 7.40 -46.55 -13.48
CA PRO A 959 7.37 -45.89 -14.79
C PRO A 959 7.63 -44.38 -14.70
N TRP A 960 7.13 -43.72 -13.65
CA TRP A 960 7.33 -42.28 -13.40
C TRP A 960 8.76 -41.90 -13.01
N SER A 961 9.63 -42.87 -12.68
CA SER A 961 11.01 -42.61 -12.24
C SER A 961 11.80 -41.89 -13.34
N CYS A 962 11.64 -42.33 -14.60
CA CYS A 962 12.30 -41.71 -15.74
C CYS A 962 11.94 -40.21 -15.86
N ASP A 963 10.65 -39.89 -15.83
CA ASP A 963 10.14 -38.53 -15.94
C ASP A 963 10.67 -37.62 -14.81
N ALA A 964 10.77 -38.15 -13.59
CA ALA A 964 11.27 -37.42 -12.43
C ALA A 964 12.75 -37.04 -12.56
N PHE A 965 13.62 -37.97 -12.95
CA PHE A 965 15.03 -37.67 -13.23
C PHE A 965 15.16 -36.70 -14.41
N SER A 966 14.44 -36.92 -15.51
CA SER A 966 14.47 -36.02 -16.69
C SER A 966 14.03 -34.59 -16.36
N ALA A 967 13.01 -34.41 -15.52
CA ALA A 967 12.58 -33.09 -15.05
C ALA A 967 13.66 -32.38 -14.23
N LEU A 968 14.30 -33.09 -13.28
CA LEU A 968 15.37 -32.53 -12.46
C LEU A 968 16.62 -32.18 -13.28
N CYS A 969 16.99 -33.02 -14.25
CA CYS A 969 18.08 -32.79 -15.20
C CYS A 969 17.83 -31.55 -16.09
N SER A 970 16.59 -31.40 -16.60
CA SER A 970 16.20 -30.22 -17.37
C SER A 970 16.26 -28.93 -16.53
N VAL A 971 15.86 -28.98 -15.26
CA VAL A 971 15.83 -27.80 -14.39
C VAL A 971 17.20 -27.41 -13.84
N VAL A 972 18.09 -28.36 -13.54
CA VAL A 972 19.45 -28.04 -13.05
C VAL A 972 20.31 -27.37 -14.12
N THR A 973 20.06 -27.70 -15.40
CA THR A 973 20.76 -27.12 -16.56
C THR A 973 20.15 -25.79 -17.02
N SER A 974 18.83 -25.72 -17.20
CA SER A 974 18.18 -24.59 -17.92
C SER A 974 17.52 -23.51 -17.05
N CYS A 975 17.33 -23.73 -15.74
CA CYS A 975 16.57 -22.79 -14.92
C CYS A 975 17.39 -21.55 -14.55
N LYS A 976 16.91 -20.35 -14.91
CA LYS A 976 17.58 -19.07 -14.59
C LYS A 976 17.74 -18.77 -13.10
N ASN A 977 16.98 -19.42 -12.22
CA ASN A 977 17.07 -19.18 -10.77
C ASN A 977 17.96 -20.23 -10.08
N PHE A 978 19.06 -19.77 -9.49
CA PHE A 978 20.10 -20.63 -8.95
C PHE A 978 19.64 -21.36 -7.69
N LYS A 979 18.71 -20.81 -6.90
CA LYS A 979 18.10 -21.56 -5.79
C LYS A 979 17.33 -22.80 -6.29
N VAL A 980 16.63 -22.70 -7.42
CA VAL A 980 15.93 -23.84 -8.02
C VAL A 980 16.95 -24.87 -8.55
N ARG A 981 18.00 -24.42 -9.26
CA ARG A 981 19.11 -25.29 -9.70
C ARG A 981 19.74 -26.05 -8.52
N ILE A 982 20.06 -25.35 -7.42
CA ILE A 982 20.60 -25.93 -6.18
C ILE A 982 19.71 -27.07 -5.65
N LYS A 983 18.39 -26.85 -5.52
CA LYS A 983 17.50 -27.92 -5.02
C LYS A 983 17.29 -29.04 -6.02
N SER A 984 17.42 -28.77 -7.32
CA SER A 984 17.40 -29.82 -8.35
C SER A 984 18.65 -30.71 -8.29
N ALA A 985 19.84 -30.10 -8.19
CA ALA A 985 21.11 -30.81 -7.99
C ALA A 985 21.10 -31.65 -6.70
N ALA A 986 20.68 -31.06 -5.58
CA ALA A 986 20.58 -31.74 -4.30
C ALA A 986 19.58 -32.92 -4.32
N ALA A 987 18.52 -32.87 -5.13
CA ALA A 987 17.58 -33.98 -5.29
C ALA A 987 18.20 -35.13 -6.13
N LEU A 988 18.98 -34.81 -7.15
CA LEU A 988 19.69 -35.78 -7.98
C LEU A 988 20.78 -36.55 -7.21
N SER A 989 21.28 -36.03 -6.08
CA SER A 989 22.27 -36.68 -5.22
C SER A 989 21.68 -37.41 -4.00
N VAL A 990 20.36 -37.61 -3.93
CA VAL A 990 19.72 -38.35 -2.83
C VAL A 990 19.78 -39.88 -2.99
N PRO A 991 19.50 -40.47 -4.17
CA PRO A 991 19.36 -41.92 -4.28
C PRO A 991 20.66 -42.66 -3.90
N ALA A 992 20.55 -43.58 -2.92
CA ALA A 992 21.70 -44.19 -2.25
C ALA A 992 22.38 -45.34 -3.02
N HIS A 993 21.72 -45.90 -4.04
CA HIS A 993 22.19 -47.08 -4.76
C HIS A 993 22.09 -46.89 -6.28
N ARG A 994 22.98 -47.55 -7.03
CA ARG A 994 23.07 -47.41 -8.50
C ARG A 994 21.78 -47.78 -9.23
N GLY A 995 21.05 -48.79 -8.78
CA GLY A 995 19.80 -49.23 -9.41
C GLY A 995 18.68 -48.18 -9.34
N CYS A 996 18.69 -47.31 -8.33
CA CYS A 996 17.72 -46.23 -8.18
C CYS A 996 17.81 -45.17 -9.31
N TYR A 997 18.95 -45.07 -9.99
CA TYR A 997 19.13 -44.22 -11.17
C TYR A 997 18.67 -44.88 -12.48
N GLY A 998 18.12 -46.10 -12.41
CA GLY A 998 17.64 -46.84 -13.57
C GLY A 998 18.76 -47.38 -14.45
N ASP A 999 18.51 -47.41 -15.76
CA ASP A 999 19.43 -47.92 -16.77
C ASP A 999 20.72 -47.09 -16.94
N LEU A 1000 21.59 -47.55 -17.83
CA LEU A 1000 22.88 -46.93 -18.11
C LEU A 1000 22.72 -45.54 -18.77
N GLU A 1001 21.73 -45.35 -19.64
CA GLU A 1001 21.51 -44.06 -20.30
C GLU A 1001 20.92 -43.00 -19.35
N ARG A 1002 20.02 -43.39 -18.44
CA ARG A 1002 19.50 -42.48 -17.41
C ARG A 1002 20.61 -42.03 -16.46
N PHE A 1003 21.46 -42.93 -15.98
CA PHE A 1003 22.61 -42.56 -15.14
C PHE A 1003 23.58 -41.62 -15.86
N ARG A 1004 23.93 -41.92 -17.12
CA ARG A 1004 24.75 -41.04 -17.99
C ARG A 1004 24.09 -39.67 -18.19
N CYS A 1005 22.78 -39.60 -18.36
CA CYS A 1005 22.03 -38.36 -18.50
C CYS A 1005 22.12 -37.49 -17.23
N VAL A 1006 22.00 -38.08 -16.03
CA VAL A 1006 22.17 -37.35 -14.76
C VAL A 1006 23.59 -36.82 -14.61
N TRP A 1007 24.62 -37.64 -14.90
CA TRP A 1007 26.02 -37.19 -14.89
C TRP A 1007 26.26 -35.98 -15.80
N ARG A 1008 25.93 -36.10 -17.09
CA ARG A 1008 26.10 -35.02 -18.08
C ARG A 1008 25.36 -33.75 -17.65
N SER A 1009 24.13 -33.89 -17.16
CA SER A 1009 23.32 -32.73 -16.73
C SER A 1009 23.93 -31.98 -15.54
N LEU A 1010 24.60 -32.68 -14.62
CA LEU A 1010 25.31 -32.07 -13.50
C LEU A 1010 26.64 -31.45 -13.95
N ALA A 1011 27.40 -32.11 -14.82
CA ALA A 1011 28.64 -31.61 -15.41
C ALA A 1011 28.41 -30.30 -16.19
N THR A 1012 27.49 -30.31 -17.16
CA THR A 1012 27.11 -29.12 -17.95
C THR A 1012 26.54 -28.01 -17.05
N ALA A 1013 25.83 -28.35 -15.96
CA ALA A 1013 25.36 -27.34 -15.01
C ALA A 1013 26.49 -26.71 -14.18
N LEU A 1014 27.59 -27.43 -13.94
CA LEU A 1014 28.77 -26.96 -13.20
C LEU A 1014 29.62 -26.02 -14.05
N GLU A 1015 29.84 -26.36 -15.32
CA GLU A 1015 30.49 -25.47 -16.30
C GLU A 1015 29.70 -24.16 -16.46
N ASN A 1016 28.38 -24.27 -16.66
CA ASN A 1016 27.48 -23.13 -16.80
C ASN A 1016 26.97 -22.61 -15.44
N SER A 1017 27.81 -22.65 -14.40
CA SER A 1017 27.45 -22.16 -13.05
C SER A 1017 27.75 -20.67 -12.87
N GLU A 1018 28.63 -20.10 -13.70
CA GLU A 1018 29.02 -18.68 -13.66
C GLU A 1018 28.32 -17.83 -14.74
N ASP A 1019 27.68 -18.47 -15.73
CA ASP A 1019 26.88 -17.79 -16.77
C ASP A 1019 25.54 -17.29 -16.20
N THR A 1020 25.53 -16.06 -15.69
CA THR A 1020 24.30 -15.34 -15.33
C THR A 1020 24.37 -13.86 -15.68
N ASN A 1021 23.28 -13.35 -16.25
CA ASN A 1021 23.07 -11.94 -16.53
C ASN A 1021 22.38 -11.19 -15.38
N ASP A 1022 22.03 -11.89 -14.28
CA ASP A 1022 21.39 -11.30 -13.09
C ASP A 1022 22.38 -11.23 -11.92
N PHE A 1023 22.81 -10.00 -11.59
CA PHE A 1023 23.72 -9.71 -10.48
C PHE A 1023 23.19 -10.18 -9.11
N LEU A 1024 21.88 -10.27 -8.92
CA LEU A 1024 21.27 -10.73 -7.66
C LEU A 1024 21.32 -12.25 -7.48
N GLU A 1025 21.55 -13.01 -8.56
CA GLU A 1025 21.75 -14.45 -8.52
C GLU A 1025 23.25 -14.81 -8.34
N TYR A 1026 24.18 -13.90 -8.65
CA TYR A 1026 25.63 -14.15 -8.53
C TYR A 1026 26.07 -14.56 -7.11
N ARG A 1027 25.40 -14.03 -6.07
CA ARG A 1027 25.60 -14.44 -4.66
C ARG A 1027 25.30 -15.93 -4.37
N TYR A 1028 24.68 -16.65 -5.31
CA TYR A 1028 24.36 -18.07 -5.20
C TYR A 1028 25.25 -18.97 -6.07
N CYS A 1029 26.16 -18.41 -6.91
CA CYS A 1029 27.10 -19.20 -7.73
C CYS A 1029 27.91 -20.20 -6.90
N ALA A 1030 28.45 -19.74 -5.77
CA ALA A 1030 29.25 -20.57 -4.87
C ALA A 1030 28.46 -21.75 -4.29
N SER A 1031 27.25 -21.49 -3.76
CA SER A 1031 26.37 -22.55 -3.23
C SER A 1031 25.89 -23.52 -4.31
N LEU A 1032 25.72 -23.05 -5.56
CA LEU A 1032 25.39 -23.90 -6.70
C LEU A 1032 26.56 -24.82 -7.07
N ARG A 1033 27.77 -24.27 -7.25
CA ARG A 1033 28.99 -25.05 -7.53
C ARG A 1033 29.25 -26.09 -6.44
N HIS A 1034 29.16 -25.69 -5.17
CA HIS A 1034 29.28 -26.61 -4.02
C HIS A 1034 28.31 -27.79 -4.10
N THR A 1035 27.02 -27.53 -4.38
CA THR A 1035 26.00 -28.58 -4.45
C THR A 1035 26.20 -29.50 -5.67
N LEU A 1036 26.64 -28.96 -6.81
CA LEU A 1036 26.93 -29.72 -8.03
C LEU A 1036 28.17 -30.60 -7.87
N SER A 1037 29.25 -30.07 -7.27
CA SER A 1037 30.45 -30.82 -6.89
C SER A 1037 30.12 -31.99 -5.97
N GLN A 1038 29.30 -31.77 -4.93
CA GLN A 1038 28.82 -32.83 -4.04
C GLN A 1038 28.02 -33.90 -4.81
N ALA A 1039 27.16 -33.50 -5.75
CA ALA A 1039 26.35 -34.41 -6.53
C ALA A 1039 27.18 -35.28 -7.50
N LEU A 1040 28.20 -34.73 -8.16
CA LEU A 1040 29.11 -35.50 -9.01
C LEU A 1040 29.93 -36.52 -8.19
N LEU A 1041 30.46 -36.12 -7.03
CA LEU A 1041 31.16 -37.04 -6.12
C LEU A 1041 30.25 -38.17 -5.63
N HIS A 1042 28.97 -37.86 -5.33
CA HIS A 1042 27.97 -38.87 -5.00
C HIS A 1042 27.78 -39.90 -6.12
N LEU A 1043 27.64 -39.47 -7.38
CA LEU A 1043 27.51 -40.39 -8.52
C LEU A 1043 28.75 -41.29 -8.68
N LEU A 1044 29.96 -40.75 -8.52
CA LEU A 1044 31.19 -41.56 -8.50
C LEU A 1044 31.16 -42.59 -7.34
N SER A 1045 30.66 -42.21 -6.17
CA SER A 1045 30.56 -43.10 -5.01
C SER A 1045 29.63 -44.31 -5.22
N VAL A 1046 28.58 -44.19 -6.04
CA VAL A 1046 27.61 -45.27 -6.31
C VAL A 1046 27.83 -46.03 -7.61
N SER A 1047 28.60 -45.49 -8.56
CA SER A 1047 28.85 -46.04 -9.91
C SER A 1047 29.32 -47.50 -9.95
N GLN A 1048 28.99 -48.22 -11.03
CA GLN A 1048 29.37 -49.62 -11.30
C GLN A 1048 30.27 -49.73 -12.55
N SER A 1049 30.79 -50.93 -12.85
CA SER A 1049 31.79 -51.11 -13.93
C SER A 1049 31.29 -50.65 -15.31
N GLY A 1050 30.04 -50.97 -15.67
CA GLY A 1050 29.42 -50.53 -16.93
C GLY A 1050 29.21 -49.01 -17.08
N ASP A 1051 29.30 -48.24 -15.98
CA ASP A 1051 29.28 -46.77 -16.04
C ASP A 1051 30.66 -46.20 -16.44
N MET A 1052 31.74 -46.92 -16.12
CA MET A 1052 33.13 -46.44 -16.23
C MET A 1052 33.53 -45.95 -17.63
N PRO A 1053 33.15 -46.58 -18.76
CA PRO A 1053 33.51 -46.07 -20.09
C PRO A 1053 32.99 -44.66 -20.35
N ALA A 1054 31.78 -44.34 -19.89
CA ALA A 1054 31.14 -43.05 -20.14
C ALA A 1054 31.59 -41.97 -19.15
N LEU A 1055 31.83 -42.34 -17.89
CA LEU A 1055 32.42 -41.46 -16.89
C LEU A 1055 33.87 -41.10 -17.26
N GLY A 1056 34.67 -42.11 -17.63
CA GLY A 1056 36.04 -41.92 -18.09
C GLY A 1056 36.13 -41.03 -19.34
N ALA A 1057 35.25 -41.22 -20.32
CA ALA A 1057 35.22 -40.38 -21.52
C ALA A 1057 34.91 -38.90 -21.22
N SER A 1058 33.98 -38.61 -20.29
CA SER A 1058 33.68 -37.23 -19.85
C SER A 1058 34.84 -36.62 -19.05
N LEU A 1059 35.44 -37.39 -18.13
CA LEU A 1059 36.57 -36.95 -17.31
C LEU A 1059 37.91 -36.82 -18.06
N ALA A 1060 38.08 -37.50 -19.19
CA ALA A 1060 39.24 -37.35 -20.09
C ALA A 1060 39.07 -36.21 -21.12
N GLY A 1061 37.85 -35.68 -21.28
CA GLY A 1061 37.55 -34.58 -22.20
C GLY A 1061 37.85 -33.20 -21.60
N GLU A 1062 37.51 -32.15 -22.36
CA GLU A 1062 37.61 -30.77 -21.88
C GLU A 1062 36.72 -30.52 -20.65
N GLU A 1063 35.52 -31.12 -20.61
CA GLU A 1063 34.59 -31.13 -19.46
C GLU A 1063 35.31 -31.53 -18.15
N GLY A 1064 36.10 -32.61 -18.22
CA GLY A 1064 36.83 -33.16 -17.08
C GLY A 1064 37.81 -32.19 -16.43
N THR A 1065 38.38 -31.25 -17.20
CA THR A 1065 39.31 -30.24 -16.67
C THR A 1065 38.56 -29.23 -15.79
N GLY A 1066 37.43 -28.70 -16.26
CA GLY A 1066 36.58 -27.79 -15.49
C GLY A 1066 35.99 -28.46 -14.24
N ILE A 1067 35.56 -29.72 -14.36
CA ILE A 1067 35.11 -30.53 -13.22
C ILE A 1067 36.23 -30.65 -12.17
N LYS A 1068 37.49 -30.94 -12.59
CA LYS A 1068 38.63 -31.06 -11.68
C LYS A 1068 38.88 -29.77 -10.90
N GLU A 1069 38.90 -28.62 -11.57
CA GLU A 1069 39.12 -27.32 -10.92
C GLU A 1069 38.05 -27.00 -9.85
N HIS A 1070 36.77 -27.19 -10.18
CA HIS A 1070 35.68 -26.95 -9.22
C HIS A 1070 35.67 -27.97 -8.07
N LEU A 1071 36.04 -29.22 -8.31
CA LEU A 1071 36.18 -30.22 -7.26
C LEU A 1071 37.35 -29.91 -6.32
N ILE A 1072 38.50 -29.43 -6.83
CA ILE A 1072 39.62 -28.97 -5.99
C ILE A 1072 39.19 -27.80 -5.09
N LYS A 1073 38.50 -26.78 -5.64
CA LYS A 1073 37.98 -25.65 -4.85
C LYS A 1073 36.99 -26.09 -3.76
N TYR A 1074 36.11 -27.05 -4.07
CA TYR A 1074 35.17 -27.65 -3.12
C TYR A 1074 35.88 -28.43 -1.99
N LEU A 1075 37.00 -29.07 -2.29
CA LEU A 1075 37.84 -29.81 -1.34
C LEU A 1075 38.88 -28.93 -0.62
N ARG A 1076 39.10 -27.67 -1.02
CA ARG A 1076 39.97 -26.68 -0.35
C ARG A 1076 39.21 -25.59 0.45
N GLU A 1077 37.87 -25.61 0.39
CA GLU A 1077 36.96 -24.65 1.05
C GLU A 1077 37.08 -23.17 0.62
N GLU A 1078 37.70 -22.87 -0.52
CA GLU A 1078 37.88 -21.50 -1.01
C GLU A 1078 36.57 -20.74 -1.33
N GLU A 1079 35.43 -21.44 -1.40
CA GLU A 1079 34.15 -20.92 -1.90
C GLU A 1079 32.97 -21.07 -0.92
N ALA A 1080 33.22 -21.13 0.39
CA ALA A 1080 32.16 -21.18 1.41
C ALA A 1080 31.44 -19.81 1.56
N GLY A 1081 30.56 -19.48 0.62
CA GLY A 1081 29.77 -18.24 0.63
C GLY A 1081 28.67 -18.21 1.71
N ASP A 1082 28.45 -17.02 2.28
CA ASP A 1082 27.54 -16.65 3.39
C ASP A 1082 26.01 -16.87 3.12
N GLY A 1083 25.68 -17.70 2.13
CA GLY A 1083 24.31 -17.96 1.64
C GLY A 1083 23.65 -19.25 2.15
N ALA A 1084 24.35 -20.04 2.97
CA ALA A 1084 23.84 -21.27 3.55
C ALA A 1084 23.00 -21.00 4.83
N GLU A 1085 21.72 -20.69 4.65
CA GLU A 1085 20.72 -20.78 5.74
C GLU A 1085 20.60 -22.24 6.23
N GLY A 1086 21.48 -22.67 7.13
CA GLY A 1086 21.45 -24.04 7.66
C GLY A 1086 22.70 -24.65 8.30
N ALA A 1087 23.80 -23.92 8.51
CA ALA A 1087 24.89 -24.38 9.38
C ALA A 1087 25.72 -23.21 9.93
N LYS A 1088 25.88 -23.14 11.26
CA LYS A 1088 26.88 -22.32 11.94
C LYS A 1088 27.50 -23.17 13.04
N ASP A 1089 28.81 -23.37 12.99
CA ASP A 1089 29.73 -23.62 14.12
C ASP A 1089 31.14 -23.82 13.56
N GLY A 1090 32.08 -22.92 13.85
CA GLY A 1090 33.41 -22.91 13.21
C GLY A 1090 34.34 -24.07 13.57
N GLU A 1091 34.00 -24.90 14.56
CA GLU A 1091 34.70 -26.16 14.83
C GLU A 1091 34.24 -27.30 13.90
N ARG A 1092 33.04 -27.18 13.32
CA ARG A 1092 32.40 -28.19 12.46
C ARG A 1092 33.03 -28.27 11.06
N ASP A 1093 33.65 -27.18 10.60
CA ASP A 1093 34.15 -27.05 9.23
C ASP A 1093 35.40 -27.91 9.00
N SER A 1094 36.35 -27.93 9.96
CA SER A 1094 37.51 -28.83 9.89
C SER A 1094 37.15 -30.32 9.86
N VAL A 1095 36.10 -30.70 10.60
CA VAL A 1095 35.55 -32.07 10.61
C VAL A 1095 34.86 -32.39 9.28
N ASN A 1096 34.16 -31.42 8.68
CA ASN A 1096 33.48 -31.56 7.40
C ASN A 1096 34.50 -31.76 6.25
N LEU A 1097 35.60 -31.00 6.22
CA LEU A 1097 36.68 -31.17 5.27
C LEU A 1097 37.30 -32.58 5.33
N GLN A 1098 37.64 -33.06 6.53
CA GLN A 1098 38.16 -34.42 6.73
C GLN A 1098 37.16 -35.50 6.30
N GLN A 1099 35.85 -35.28 6.53
CA GLN A 1099 34.79 -36.18 6.05
C GLN A 1099 34.69 -36.20 4.52
N ARG A 1100 34.82 -35.07 3.82
CA ARG A 1100 34.80 -35.00 2.35
C ARG A 1100 35.97 -35.76 1.74
N ILE A 1101 37.20 -35.52 2.23
CA ILE A 1101 38.41 -36.22 1.77
C ILE A 1101 38.34 -37.72 2.12
N GLY A 1102 37.84 -38.06 3.31
CA GLY A 1102 37.62 -39.45 3.71
C GLY A 1102 36.62 -40.20 2.81
N GLY A 1103 35.50 -39.57 2.45
CA GLY A 1103 34.51 -40.14 1.51
C GLY A 1103 35.06 -40.31 0.08
N LEU A 1104 35.91 -39.38 -0.35
CA LEU A 1104 36.64 -39.47 -1.62
C LEU A 1104 37.62 -40.66 -1.63
N GLN A 1105 38.40 -40.83 -0.56
CA GLN A 1105 39.32 -41.96 -0.41
C GLN A 1105 38.59 -43.31 -0.36
N GLN A 1106 37.44 -43.38 0.31
CA GLN A 1106 36.58 -44.58 0.30
C GLN A 1106 36.07 -44.89 -1.11
N THR A 1107 35.65 -43.86 -1.87
CA THR A 1107 35.21 -43.98 -3.26
C THR A 1107 36.35 -44.51 -4.15
N LEU A 1108 37.55 -43.94 -4.04
CA LEU A 1108 38.73 -44.40 -4.77
C LEU A 1108 39.08 -45.87 -4.46
N ASN A 1109 39.09 -46.24 -3.18
CA ASN A 1109 39.38 -47.61 -2.75
C ASN A 1109 38.34 -48.61 -3.30
N ARG A 1110 37.07 -48.23 -3.31
CA ARG A 1110 35.97 -49.02 -3.91
C ARG A 1110 36.16 -49.19 -5.43
N LEU A 1111 36.49 -48.13 -6.14
CA LEU A 1111 36.71 -48.14 -7.59
C LEU A 1111 37.96 -48.95 -7.99
N LYS A 1112 39.04 -48.91 -7.20
CA LYS A 1112 40.20 -49.80 -7.39
C LYS A 1112 39.83 -51.28 -7.23
N GLY A 1113 38.97 -51.60 -6.25
CA GLY A 1113 38.51 -52.97 -5.95
C GLY A 1113 37.43 -53.52 -6.89
N LEU A 1114 36.89 -52.70 -7.81
CA LEU A 1114 35.84 -53.11 -8.75
C LEU A 1114 36.39 -54.10 -9.79
N LYS A 1115 35.79 -55.30 -9.84
CA LYS A 1115 36.10 -56.33 -10.83
C LYS A 1115 35.29 -56.08 -12.10
N VAL A 1116 35.95 -56.25 -13.25
CA VAL A 1116 35.34 -56.14 -14.59
C VAL A 1116 35.19 -57.54 -15.19
N GLU A 1117 33.95 -57.96 -15.40
CA GLU A 1117 33.55 -59.31 -15.85
C GLU A 1117 32.41 -59.20 -16.89
N GLY A 1118 32.64 -59.67 -18.13
CA GLY A 1118 31.64 -59.63 -19.21
C GLY A 1118 32.21 -59.34 -20.61
N GLU A 1119 31.33 -59.26 -21.61
CA GLU A 1119 31.65 -58.65 -22.91
C GLU A 1119 31.76 -57.13 -22.75
N GLY A 1120 32.75 -56.49 -23.37
CA GLY A 1120 33.06 -55.05 -23.16
C GLY A 1120 34.14 -54.78 -22.09
N LYS A 1121 34.71 -55.83 -21.49
CA LYS A 1121 35.72 -55.75 -20.42
C LYS A 1121 36.89 -54.78 -20.66
N GLN A 1122 37.38 -54.66 -21.90
CA GLN A 1122 38.50 -53.77 -22.20
C GLN A 1122 38.11 -52.29 -22.04
N ASP A 1123 36.92 -51.91 -22.50
CA ASP A 1123 36.45 -50.52 -22.43
C ASP A 1123 36.06 -50.14 -21.00
N GLU A 1124 35.50 -51.08 -20.23
CA GLU A 1124 35.21 -50.89 -18.80
C GLU A 1124 36.48 -50.74 -17.96
N GLU A 1125 37.53 -51.55 -18.19
CA GLU A 1125 38.80 -51.41 -17.47
C GLU A 1125 39.56 -50.14 -17.89
N ASN A 1126 39.58 -49.80 -19.19
CA ASN A 1126 40.16 -48.53 -19.68
C ASN A 1126 39.45 -47.32 -19.05
N GLY A 1127 38.12 -47.30 -19.05
CA GLY A 1127 37.34 -46.21 -18.43
C GLY A 1127 37.55 -46.13 -16.92
N LYS A 1128 37.67 -47.27 -16.24
CA LYS A 1128 37.95 -47.37 -14.81
C LYS A 1128 39.34 -46.80 -14.49
N GLU A 1129 40.36 -47.12 -15.28
CA GLU A 1129 41.72 -46.58 -15.11
C GLU A 1129 41.71 -45.05 -15.18
N VAL A 1130 41.03 -44.47 -16.16
CA VAL A 1130 40.86 -43.01 -16.28
C VAL A 1130 40.18 -42.40 -15.05
N VAL A 1131 39.06 -42.97 -14.58
CA VAL A 1131 38.35 -42.47 -13.39
C VAL A 1131 39.20 -42.59 -12.11
N VAL A 1132 39.97 -43.69 -11.97
CA VAL A 1132 40.88 -43.90 -10.83
C VAL A 1132 42.02 -42.90 -10.85
N VAL A 1133 42.68 -42.67 -12.00
CA VAL A 1133 43.74 -41.67 -12.15
C VAL A 1133 43.22 -40.26 -11.86
N PHE A 1134 42.03 -39.91 -12.37
CA PHE A 1134 41.39 -38.62 -12.09
C PHE A 1134 41.22 -38.38 -10.58
N LEU A 1135 40.73 -39.39 -9.84
CA LEU A 1135 40.52 -39.32 -8.39
C LEU A 1135 41.83 -39.31 -7.58
N GLU A 1136 42.84 -40.06 -8.01
CA GLU A 1136 44.18 -39.99 -7.40
C GLU A 1136 44.80 -38.61 -7.57
N ASP A 1137 44.70 -38.03 -8.76
CA ASP A 1137 45.22 -36.68 -9.00
C ASP A 1137 44.42 -35.62 -8.25
N LEU A 1138 43.10 -35.79 -8.10
CA LEU A 1138 42.27 -34.90 -7.28
C LEU A 1138 42.74 -34.90 -5.81
N LEU A 1139 43.04 -36.07 -5.25
CA LEU A 1139 43.57 -36.22 -3.89
C LEU A 1139 44.96 -35.58 -3.74
N LYS A 1140 45.91 -35.87 -4.65
CA LYS A 1140 47.24 -35.23 -4.67
C LYS A 1140 47.12 -33.69 -4.71
N SER A 1141 46.25 -33.17 -5.59
CA SER A 1141 45.95 -31.73 -5.69
C SER A 1141 45.22 -31.13 -4.48
N CYS A 1142 44.86 -31.92 -3.46
CA CYS A 1142 44.38 -31.45 -2.16
C CYS A 1142 45.43 -31.58 -1.04
N GLU A 1143 46.50 -32.35 -1.24
CA GLU A 1143 47.61 -32.52 -0.28
C GLU A 1143 48.76 -31.51 -0.50
N GLU A 1144 48.92 -30.98 -1.71
CA GLU A 1144 49.86 -29.88 -2.00
C GLU A 1144 49.33 -28.55 -1.42
N PRO A 1145 50.11 -27.80 -0.62
CA PRO A 1145 49.64 -26.57 0.05
C PRO A 1145 49.31 -25.44 -0.93
#